data_AF-A0A562F7C5-F1
#
_entry.id   AF-A0A562F7C5-F1
#
_cell.length_a   1.000
_cell.length_b   1.000
_cell.length_c   1.000
_cell.angle_alpha   90.00
_cell.angle_beta   90.00
_cell.angle_gamma   90.00
#
_symmetry.space_group_name_H-M   'P 1'
#
loop_
_entity.id
_entity.type
_entity.pdbx_description
1 polymer ?
#
loop_
_entity_poly.entity_id
_entity_poly.type
_entity_poly.pdbx_seq_one_letter_code
_entity_poly.pdbx_strand_id
1 'polypeptide(L)'
;MNNGSSSANATIDINEAGSVWVRGEQSYGAWSYNLGSGEARVTNLGSVLATGSQSGGLTSFATVGDAIVTNFSSVTASGEYGTGIIVDSVSGAASVEIASGATVTGGWQADATGAGPSSNRPSSGVLLRSMASTLTNAGTITAASDRAIADVGRWEAARGAVATTNGGTVTGFLELAAVAGNSFANTAGGLFDVRHFADTDGDGTRDTKRVAISDFGAASSSFDNQAGALVRLAPVSGNAATDPAGYYVPTTGAGNTPLEASYYNLSRNGIVQGQFTNLGAFSHSGVIDLRGPQTGNTLVMTSNATAGGAAGTGVFTSNGGTLLLNTVLNEGVAAGGGSGSYSDVLVVDATSLGSAPTTIVIDRREGAGAQTVDNGILLVEVRNAAASAPGVFTLQGDYAVDGEQRILAGLYSYALYHHGIGGDAADGNWYLRNVAFTPTVPVYQEYPKVLVPLVDLPTRQQRVGNRHWRDPADVAPAETVFCKDASQNFRCTVTEEQASYYVGNDGSVVLETNGIWDRIEGARGHYEAASATAEAEYDETLWRLQAGIDGLLHESDKGRLIAGLSVHYGQVNGDIASASGLGEIDAQGYGVGGSLTWYGMNGFYVDAQAQVSWLNSDISSTTLGTVLADGNDGLGYALGIEAGYKFALNETWSLTPQAQLVYSRIDFDDFTDPFGATVALRDGDSLRARVGLAAEYETRWTAANGTKSRASLYGIANLYHEFLDGYRVAIADGEVTSRNDRLWGGIGVGGTLNWNDDRFSVYGEASVATSLEHFGDSHSVAGTIGLRVKW
;
A
#
# COMPACT_ATOMS: atom_id res chain seq x y z
N MET A 1 -28.82 -43.14 39.22
CA MET A 1 -29.03 -44.54 39.68
C MET A 1 -27.82 -44.98 40.48
N ASN A 2 -27.99 -45.78 41.54
CA ASN A 2 -26.89 -46.27 42.39
C ASN A 2 -26.82 -47.79 42.32
N ASN A 3 -25.67 -48.34 41.94
CA ASN A 3 -25.39 -49.77 41.99
C ASN A 3 -24.21 -50.05 42.94
N GLY A 4 -24.54 -50.35 44.20
CA GLY A 4 -23.56 -50.66 45.23
C GLY A 4 -23.13 -52.12 45.17
N SER A 5 -21.91 -52.39 44.71
CA SER A 5 -21.15 -53.67 44.79
C SER A 5 -21.34 -54.75 43.72
N SER A 6 -21.95 -54.47 42.56
CA SER A 6 -22.07 -55.47 41.47
C SER A 6 -21.16 -55.18 40.27
N SER A 7 -20.93 -56.19 39.42
CA SER A 7 -20.29 -56.03 38.11
C SER A 7 -21.25 -55.48 37.03
N ALA A 8 -22.46 -55.07 37.40
CA ALA A 8 -23.46 -54.60 36.46
C ALA A 8 -23.34 -53.09 36.22
N ASN A 9 -23.71 -52.67 35.02
CA ASN A 9 -23.59 -51.28 34.57
C ASN A 9 -24.68 -50.40 35.20
N ALA A 10 -24.40 -49.10 35.36
CA ALA A 10 -25.36 -48.08 35.72
C ALA A 10 -25.55 -47.13 34.53
N THR A 11 -26.70 -47.17 33.85
CA THR A 11 -26.90 -46.45 32.58
C THR A 11 -28.11 -45.52 32.65
N ILE A 12 -27.97 -44.26 32.28
CA ILE A 12 -29.09 -43.31 32.11
C ILE A 12 -29.18 -42.92 30.64
N ASP A 13 -30.33 -43.16 30.02
CA ASP A 13 -30.63 -42.74 28.64
C ASP A 13 -31.73 -41.68 28.65
N ILE A 14 -31.43 -40.48 28.15
CA ILE A 14 -32.39 -39.41 27.94
C ILE A 14 -32.74 -39.40 26.45
N ASN A 15 -33.98 -39.75 26.12
CA ASN A 15 -34.46 -39.80 24.73
C ASN A 15 -34.61 -38.39 24.11
N GLU A 16 -34.73 -38.32 22.79
CA GLU A 16 -34.81 -37.08 21.99
C GLU A 16 -35.95 -36.15 22.44
N ALA A 17 -37.12 -36.70 22.79
CA ALA A 17 -38.24 -35.92 23.33
C ALA A 17 -38.11 -35.58 24.82
N GLY A 18 -37.03 -36.01 25.47
CA GLY A 18 -36.78 -35.80 26.89
C GLY A 18 -36.35 -34.37 27.19
N SER A 19 -36.93 -33.78 28.22
CA SER A 19 -36.46 -32.52 28.82
C SER A 19 -36.29 -32.71 30.31
N VAL A 20 -35.10 -32.39 30.83
CA VAL A 20 -34.77 -32.48 32.24
C VAL A 20 -34.43 -31.09 32.77
N TRP A 21 -35.25 -30.60 33.70
CA TRP A 21 -35.01 -29.34 34.37
C TRP A 21 -34.93 -29.55 35.88
N VAL A 22 -33.78 -29.22 36.46
CA VAL A 22 -33.54 -29.29 37.90
C VAL A 22 -33.08 -27.94 38.43
N ARG A 23 -33.48 -27.63 39.67
CA ARG A 23 -33.11 -26.41 40.37
C ARG A 23 -32.82 -26.71 41.84
N GLY A 24 -31.70 -26.18 42.32
CA GLY A 24 -31.27 -26.31 43.70
C GLY A 24 -29.75 -26.31 43.80
N GLU A 25 -29.24 -26.06 45.00
CA GLU A 25 -27.83 -26.27 45.31
C GLU A 25 -27.46 -27.74 45.08
N GLN A 26 -26.33 -28.00 44.43
CA GLN A 26 -25.88 -29.35 44.06
C GLN A 26 -26.96 -30.17 43.32
N SER A 27 -27.73 -29.51 42.46
CA SER A 27 -28.70 -30.20 41.60
C SER A 27 -28.02 -30.84 40.39
N TYR A 28 -28.43 -32.06 40.04
CA TYR A 28 -27.88 -32.80 38.91
C TYR A 28 -28.98 -33.16 37.92
N GLY A 29 -28.81 -32.78 36.65
CA GLY A 29 -29.77 -33.12 35.59
C GLY A 29 -29.88 -34.63 35.42
N ALA A 30 -28.74 -35.28 35.19
CA ALA A 30 -28.62 -36.74 35.24
C ALA A 30 -27.37 -37.14 36.00
N TRP A 31 -27.50 -38.10 36.91
CA TRP A 31 -26.37 -38.64 37.67
C TRP A 31 -26.39 -40.16 37.69
N SER A 32 -25.47 -40.76 36.91
CA SER A 32 -25.16 -42.18 36.97
C SER A 32 -23.98 -42.44 37.91
N TYR A 33 -24.12 -43.41 38.81
CA TYR A 33 -23.16 -43.67 39.88
C TYR A 33 -22.96 -45.18 40.08
N ASN A 34 -21.73 -45.67 39.89
CA ASN A 34 -21.35 -47.08 40.07
C ASN A 34 -20.17 -47.25 41.04
N LEU A 35 -20.39 -47.98 42.15
CA LEU A 35 -19.35 -48.28 43.15
C LEU A 35 -18.61 -49.59 42.89
N GLY A 36 -19.14 -50.44 41.98
CA GLY A 36 -18.56 -51.72 41.62
C GLY A 36 -17.62 -51.63 40.41
N SER A 37 -17.44 -52.77 39.73
CA SER A 37 -16.59 -52.89 38.54
C SER A 37 -17.34 -52.67 37.22
N GLY A 38 -18.65 -52.46 37.25
CA GLY A 38 -19.42 -52.09 36.06
C GLY A 38 -19.21 -50.62 35.69
N GLU A 39 -19.53 -50.26 34.44
CA GLU A 39 -19.45 -48.87 33.99
C GLU A 39 -20.58 -48.01 34.59
N ALA A 40 -20.35 -46.70 34.63
CA ALA A 40 -21.39 -45.68 34.78
C ALA A 40 -21.50 -44.91 33.45
N ARG A 41 -22.71 -44.86 32.88
CA ARG A 41 -22.96 -44.24 31.58
C ARG A 41 -24.14 -43.28 31.63
N VAL A 42 -24.01 -42.14 30.95
CA VAL A 42 -25.12 -41.25 30.61
C VAL A 42 -25.11 -41.00 29.10
N THR A 43 -26.22 -41.28 28.42
CA THR A 43 -26.42 -40.96 27.01
C THR A 43 -27.57 -39.96 26.90
N ASN A 44 -27.30 -38.77 26.33
CA ASN A 44 -28.26 -37.69 26.24
C ASN A 44 -28.62 -37.35 24.80
N LEU A 45 -29.89 -37.51 24.43
CA LEU A 45 -30.47 -37.00 23.18
C LEU A 45 -31.44 -35.82 23.42
N GLY A 46 -31.75 -35.48 24.66
CA GLY A 46 -32.72 -34.45 25.04
C GLY A 46 -32.10 -33.18 25.64
N SER A 47 -32.93 -32.19 25.99
CA SER A 47 -32.45 -30.94 26.60
C SER A 47 -32.26 -31.09 28.11
N VAL A 48 -31.10 -30.69 28.66
CA VAL A 48 -30.83 -30.71 30.11
C VAL A 48 -30.47 -29.31 30.61
N LEU A 49 -31.21 -28.85 31.61
CA LEU A 49 -30.96 -27.60 32.33
C LEU A 49 -30.86 -27.87 33.84
N ALA A 50 -29.68 -27.63 34.41
CA ALA A 50 -29.42 -27.65 35.85
C ALA A 50 -29.10 -26.24 36.34
N THR A 51 -29.70 -25.83 37.46
CA THR A 51 -29.57 -24.46 37.99
C THR A 51 -29.39 -24.47 39.51
N GLY A 52 -28.72 -23.44 40.02
CA GLY A 52 -28.34 -23.35 41.44
C GLY A 52 -26.85 -23.64 41.65
N SER A 53 -26.29 -23.15 42.76
CA SER A 53 -24.86 -23.26 43.04
C SER A 53 -24.40 -24.72 42.99
N GLN A 54 -23.24 -24.97 42.40
CA GLN A 54 -22.59 -26.27 42.23
C GLN A 54 -23.44 -27.30 41.46
N SER A 55 -24.32 -26.84 40.57
CA SER A 55 -25.15 -27.71 39.73
C SER A 55 -24.33 -28.50 38.70
N GLY A 56 -24.70 -29.75 38.43
CA GLY A 56 -24.14 -30.56 37.34
C GLY A 56 -25.19 -30.85 36.27
N GLY A 57 -24.85 -30.67 34.98
CA GLY A 57 -25.76 -31.03 33.88
C GLY A 57 -25.87 -32.56 33.74
N LEU A 58 -24.88 -33.16 33.07
CA LEU A 58 -24.72 -34.62 32.99
C LEU A 58 -23.56 -35.04 33.89
N THR A 59 -23.78 -36.06 34.72
CA THR A 59 -22.76 -36.56 35.65
C THR A 59 -22.67 -38.07 35.58
N SER A 60 -21.47 -38.58 35.35
CA SER A 60 -21.16 -40.00 35.43
C SER A 60 -20.01 -40.22 36.40
N PHE A 61 -20.21 -41.12 37.36
CA PHE A 61 -19.20 -41.48 38.35
C PHE A 61 -19.03 -43.00 38.46
N ALA A 62 -17.79 -43.46 38.37
CA ALA A 62 -17.43 -44.85 38.60
C ALA A 62 -16.26 -44.98 39.59
N THR A 63 -16.26 -46.02 40.43
CA THR A 63 -15.09 -46.31 41.29
C THR A 63 -14.09 -47.17 40.54
N VAL A 64 -14.50 -48.35 40.07
CA VAL A 64 -13.59 -49.29 39.40
C VAL A 64 -13.75 -49.31 37.88
N GLY A 65 -15.00 -49.37 37.39
CA GLY A 65 -15.31 -49.37 35.97
C GLY A 65 -15.17 -48.00 35.30
N ASP A 66 -15.52 -47.92 34.02
CA ASP A 66 -15.41 -46.68 33.25
C ASP A 66 -16.59 -45.73 33.55
N ALA A 67 -16.32 -44.43 33.50
CA ALA A 67 -17.33 -43.38 33.53
C ALA A 67 -17.45 -42.75 32.13
N ILE A 68 -18.65 -42.77 31.57
CA ILE A 68 -18.89 -42.39 30.17
C ILE A 68 -20.06 -41.41 30.08
N VAL A 69 -19.90 -40.34 29.31
CA VAL A 69 -20.99 -39.45 28.89
C VAL A 69 -20.95 -39.27 27.37
N THR A 70 -22.09 -39.50 26.71
CA THR A 70 -22.29 -39.19 25.29
C THR A 70 -23.44 -38.20 25.16
N ASN A 71 -23.17 -37.03 24.58
CA ASN A 71 -24.14 -35.94 24.46
C ASN A 71 -24.44 -35.60 22.99
N PHE A 72 -25.72 -35.66 22.62
CA PHE A 72 -26.22 -35.32 21.29
C PHE A 72 -27.07 -34.03 21.27
N SER A 73 -27.25 -33.36 22.41
CA SER A 73 -28.17 -32.23 22.55
C SER A 73 -27.65 -31.16 23.52
N SER A 74 -28.50 -30.22 23.95
CA SER A 74 -28.10 -29.09 24.79
C SER A 74 -28.03 -29.45 26.28
N VAL A 75 -26.90 -29.15 26.91
CA VAL A 75 -26.67 -29.29 28.36
C VAL A 75 -26.20 -27.97 28.94
N THR A 76 -26.91 -27.46 29.95
CA THR A 76 -26.56 -26.22 30.63
C THR A 76 -26.60 -26.40 32.15
N ALA A 77 -25.54 -25.99 32.83
CA ALA A 77 -25.44 -25.95 34.28
C ALA A 77 -25.08 -24.51 34.71
N SER A 78 -26.09 -23.65 34.92
CA SER A 78 -25.89 -22.19 34.92
C SER A 78 -25.57 -21.56 36.26
N GLY A 79 -25.56 -22.31 37.37
CA GLY A 79 -25.31 -21.73 38.69
C GLY A 79 -23.84 -21.40 38.95
N GLU A 80 -23.57 -20.74 40.07
CA GLU A 80 -22.21 -20.50 40.57
C GLU A 80 -21.48 -21.86 40.73
N TYR A 81 -20.24 -22.00 40.25
CA TYR A 81 -19.52 -23.28 40.19
C TYR A 81 -20.26 -24.40 39.43
N GLY A 82 -21.19 -24.04 38.55
CA GLY A 82 -21.93 -25.00 37.74
C GLY A 82 -21.04 -25.68 36.69
N THR A 83 -21.24 -26.98 36.49
CA THR A 83 -20.49 -27.76 35.50
C THR A 83 -21.41 -28.45 34.50
N GLY A 84 -21.19 -28.22 33.21
CA GLY A 84 -22.03 -28.80 32.15
C GLY A 84 -21.99 -30.33 32.14
N ILE A 85 -20.80 -30.90 31.98
CA ILE A 85 -20.56 -32.35 32.03
C ILE A 85 -19.47 -32.66 33.05
N ILE A 86 -19.76 -33.63 33.93
CA ILE A 86 -18.84 -34.16 34.93
C ILE A 86 -18.64 -35.64 34.65
N VAL A 87 -17.41 -36.07 34.38
CA VAL A 87 -17.07 -37.49 34.25
C VAL A 87 -15.92 -37.84 35.16
N ASP A 88 -16.19 -38.75 36.08
CA ASP A 88 -15.28 -39.07 37.15
C ASP A 88 -15.15 -40.59 37.31
N SER A 89 -13.94 -41.11 37.14
CA SER A 89 -13.60 -42.48 37.48
C SER A 89 -12.36 -42.54 38.35
N VAL A 90 -12.39 -43.35 39.44
CA VAL A 90 -11.23 -43.47 40.33
C VAL A 90 -10.12 -44.34 39.72
N SER A 91 -10.46 -45.50 39.13
CA SER A 91 -9.47 -46.37 38.48
C SER A 91 -9.75 -46.73 37.02
N GLY A 92 -11.01 -46.75 36.58
CA GLY A 92 -11.37 -46.94 35.17
C GLY A 92 -11.21 -45.66 34.36
N ALA A 93 -11.48 -45.69 33.06
CA ALA A 93 -11.36 -44.51 32.18
C ALA A 93 -12.51 -43.51 32.39
N ALA A 94 -12.24 -42.23 32.11
CA ALA A 94 -13.27 -41.20 31.96
C ALA A 94 -13.39 -40.82 30.47
N SER A 95 -14.58 -40.94 29.89
CA SER A 95 -14.80 -40.66 28.46
C SER A 95 -15.98 -39.72 28.24
N VAL A 96 -15.77 -38.67 27.46
CA VAL A 96 -16.79 -37.72 27.03
C VAL A 96 -16.83 -37.67 25.51
N GLU A 97 -18.02 -37.81 24.94
CA GLU A 97 -18.29 -37.57 23.52
C GLU A 97 -19.39 -36.53 23.38
N ILE A 98 -19.13 -35.48 22.59
CA ILE A 98 -20.08 -34.41 22.28
C ILE A 98 -20.27 -34.41 20.77
N ALA A 99 -21.48 -34.73 20.32
CA ALA A 99 -21.81 -34.84 18.91
C ALA A 99 -21.93 -33.46 18.24
N SER A 100 -21.91 -33.46 16.90
CA SER A 100 -22.15 -32.24 16.12
C SER A 100 -23.53 -31.65 16.43
N GLY A 101 -23.59 -30.32 16.61
CA GLY A 101 -24.80 -29.60 16.99
C GLY A 101 -25.15 -29.64 18.48
N ALA A 102 -24.50 -30.50 19.27
CA ALA A 102 -24.68 -30.52 20.72
C ALA A 102 -23.96 -29.35 21.40
N THR A 103 -24.51 -28.87 22.52
CA THR A 103 -23.91 -27.77 23.29
C THR A 103 -23.74 -28.15 24.75
N VAL A 104 -22.61 -27.73 25.34
CA VAL A 104 -22.29 -27.91 26.76
C VAL A 104 -21.90 -26.57 27.34
N THR A 105 -22.66 -26.09 28.32
CA THR A 105 -22.45 -24.79 28.97
C THR A 105 -22.33 -24.96 30.47
N GLY A 106 -21.15 -24.62 30.99
CA GLY A 106 -20.88 -24.46 32.41
C GLY A 106 -21.36 -23.13 32.99
N GLY A 107 -21.33 -23.05 34.31
CA GLY A 107 -21.83 -21.92 35.07
C GLY A 107 -20.82 -20.79 35.21
N TRP A 108 -21.07 -19.93 36.19
CA TRP A 108 -20.25 -18.76 36.50
C TRP A 108 -19.46 -18.96 37.81
N GLN A 109 -18.47 -18.12 38.06
CA GLN A 109 -17.74 -18.03 39.32
C GLN A 109 -17.09 -16.65 39.45
N ALA A 110 -17.06 -16.11 40.68
CA ALA A 110 -16.56 -14.76 40.93
C ALA A 110 -15.04 -14.64 40.67
N ASP A 111 -14.25 -15.56 41.19
CA ASP A 111 -12.79 -15.57 41.06
C ASP A 111 -12.32 -16.66 40.07
N ALA A 112 -11.08 -16.57 39.59
CA ALA A 112 -10.51 -17.56 38.67
C ALA A 112 -9.97 -18.81 39.38
N THR A 113 -9.74 -18.75 40.69
CA THR A 113 -9.01 -19.79 41.45
C THR A 113 -9.87 -20.56 42.44
N GLY A 114 -11.08 -20.08 42.72
CA GLY A 114 -12.00 -20.66 43.68
C GLY A 114 -12.66 -21.92 43.15
N ALA A 115 -13.25 -22.65 44.09
CA ALA A 115 -13.97 -23.87 43.86
C ALA A 115 -15.21 -23.90 44.76
N GLY A 116 -16.22 -24.65 44.34
CA GLY A 116 -17.45 -24.83 45.10
C GLY A 116 -17.17 -25.33 46.51
N PRO A 117 -17.78 -24.75 47.57
CA PRO A 117 -17.43 -25.04 48.96
C PRO A 117 -17.70 -26.49 49.37
N SER A 118 -18.59 -27.20 48.67
CA SER A 118 -18.98 -28.57 48.99
C SER A 118 -18.61 -29.58 47.89
N SER A 119 -18.43 -29.14 46.63
CA SER A 119 -17.98 -29.97 45.52
C SER A 119 -16.46 -29.96 45.33
N ASN A 120 -15.78 -28.92 45.83
CA ASN A 120 -14.37 -28.62 45.55
C ASN A 120 -14.03 -28.61 44.04
N ARG A 121 -14.99 -28.14 43.23
CA ARG A 121 -14.87 -28.06 41.76
C ARG A 121 -15.11 -26.63 41.27
N PRO A 122 -14.39 -26.18 40.24
CA PRO A 122 -14.68 -24.90 39.60
C PRO A 122 -15.92 -25.00 38.70
N SER A 123 -16.44 -23.85 38.27
CA SER A 123 -17.34 -23.80 37.11
C SER A 123 -16.58 -24.24 35.86
N SER A 124 -17.19 -25.07 35.02
CA SER A 124 -16.60 -25.42 33.73
C SER A 124 -17.61 -26.01 32.75
N GLY A 125 -17.29 -26.00 31.45
CA GLY A 125 -18.06 -26.72 30.44
C GLY A 125 -17.99 -28.23 30.69
N VAL A 126 -16.77 -28.78 30.59
CA VAL A 126 -16.48 -30.19 30.86
C VAL A 126 -15.46 -30.31 31.98
N LEU A 127 -15.67 -31.29 32.84
CA LEU A 127 -14.82 -31.60 33.98
C LEU A 127 -14.56 -33.11 34.00
N LEU A 128 -13.30 -33.51 33.85
CA LEU A 128 -12.90 -34.93 33.83
C LEU A 128 -12.03 -35.27 35.05
N ARG A 129 -12.07 -36.54 35.47
CA ARG A 129 -11.09 -37.12 36.40
C ARG A 129 -10.97 -38.61 36.15
N SER A 130 -9.76 -39.09 35.89
CA SER A 130 -9.41 -40.52 35.81
C SER A 130 -7.91 -40.70 35.79
N MET A 131 -7.44 -41.96 35.87
CA MET A 131 -6.09 -42.36 35.46
C MET A 131 -5.87 -42.26 33.94
N ALA A 132 -6.95 -42.21 33.15
CA ALA A 132 -6.93 -41.91 31.71
C ALA A 132 -8.26 -41.26 31.28
N SER A 133 -8.18 -40.04 30.76
CA SER A 133 -9.36 -39.25 30.37
C SER A 133 -9.36 -38.99 28.87
N THR A 134 -10.52 -39.14 28.22
CA THR A 134 -10.71 -38.82 26.80
C THR A 134 -11.89 -37.87 26.60
N LEU A 135 -11.71 -36.88 25.74
CA LEU A 135 -12.76 -35.95 25.32
C LEU A 135 -12.76 -35.85 23.80
N THR A 136 -13.85 -36.28 23.16
CA THR A 136 -14.08 -36.07 21.73
C THR A 136 -15.19 -35.04 21.56
N ASN A 137 -14.85 -33.88 20.99
CA ASN A 137 -15.79 -32.79 20.77
C ASN A 137 -16.01 -32.51 19.29
N ALA A 138 -17.24 -32.70 18.81
CA ALA A 138 -17.72 -32.22 17.52
C ALA A 138 -18.78 -31.11 17.67
N GLY A 139 -19.19 -30.79 18.91
CA GLY A 139 -20.19 -29.76 19.24
C GLY A 139 -19.54 -28.50 19.81
N THR A 140 -20.21 -27.84 20.75
CA THR A 140 -19.73 -26.62 21.41
C THR A 140 -19.53 -26.82 22.91
N ILE A 141 -18.37 -26.42 23.43
CA ILE A 141 -18.05 -26.37 24.86
C ILE A 141 -17.77 -24.92 25.27
N THR A 142 -18.46 -24.45 26.31
CA THR A 142 -18.21 -23.14 26.93
C THR A 142 -18.62 -23.14 28.41
N ALA A 143 -18.34 -22.07 29.13
CA ALA A 143 -18.88 -21.77 30.46
C ALA A 143 -19.12 -20.26 30.58
N ALA A 144 -20.01 -19.84 31.49
CA ALA A 144 -20.23 -18.41 31.73
C ALA A 144 -18.95 -17.70 32.22
N SER A 145 -18.06 -18.41 32.93
CA SER A 145 -16.71 -17.93 33.27
C SER A 145 -15.59 -18.42 32.35
N ASP A 146 -15.92 -18.90 31.15
CA ASP A 146 -14.99 -19.31 30.09
C ASP A 146 -13.97 -20.41 30.47
N ARG A 147 -14.12 -21.12 31.59
CA ARG A 147 -13.38 -22.36 31.82
C ARG A 147 -14.02 -23.48 31.00
N ALA A 148 -13.46 -23.79 29.84
CA ALA A 148 -14.09 -24.72 28.91
C ALA A 148 -13.91 -26.17 29.35
N ILE A 149 -12.66 -26.55 29.65
CA ILE A 149 -12.29 -27.92 30.02
C ILE A 149 -11.38 -27.86 31.25
N ALA A 150 -11.71 -28.63 32.27
CA ALA A 150 -10.91 -28.75 33.47
C ALA A 150 -10.74 -30.22 33.87
N ASP A 151 -9.65 -30.53 34.54
CA ASP A 151 -9.44 -31.81 35.21
C ASP A 151 -9.49 -31.64 36.74
N VAL A 152 -10.36 -32.41 37.39
CA VAL A 152 -10.56 -32.35 38.87
C VAL A 152 -9.31 -32.79 39.62
N GLY A 153 -8.47 -33.60 38.97
CA GLY A 153 -7.23 -34.09 39.51
C GLY A 153 -6.36 -32.96 40.05
N ARG A 154 -6.46 -31.71 39.58
CA ARG A 154 -5.76 -30.57 40.19
C ARG A 154 -6.04 -30.38 41.68
N TRP A 155 -7.23 -30.75 42.15
CA TRP A 155 -7.69 -30.61 43.54
C TRP A 155 -7.81 -31.93 44.29
N GLU A 156 -7.61 -33.07 43.61
CA GLU A 156 -7.75 -34.41 44.19
C GLU A 156 -6.57 -35.35 43.86
N ALA A 157 -6.58 -36.56 44.42
CA ALA A 157 -5.44 -37.50 44.38
C ALA A 157 -5.36 -38.36 43.10
N ALA A 158 -6.48 -38.63 42.42
CA ALA A 158 -6.50 -39.39 41.17
C ALA A 158 -6.22 -38.45 39.98
N ARG A 159 -5.11 -38.68 39.26
CA ARG A 159 -4.68 -37.84 38.13
C ARG A 159 -4.12 -38.71 37.01
N GLY A 160 -4.59 -38.47 35.79
CA GLY A 160 -4.19 -39.12 34.56
C GLY A 160 -4.25 -38.15 33.41
N ALA A 161 -3.56 -38.47 32.31
CA ALA A 161 -3.51 -37.57 31.17
C ALA A 161 -4.90 -37.44 30.52
N VAL A 162 -5.22 -36.22 30.07
CA VAL A 162 -6.40 -35.91 29.29
C VAL A 162 -6.00 -35.86 27.81
N ALA A 163 -6.62 -36.71 27.00
CA ALA A 163 -6.53 -36.67 25.55
C ALA A 163 -7.79 -36.03 24.96
N THR A 164 -7.65 -34.87 24.35
CA THR A 164 -8.75 -34.12 23.73
C THR A 164 -8.63 -34.16 22.21
N THR A 165 -9.71 -34.53 21.53
CA THR A 165 -9.87 -34.41 20.09
C THR A 165 -10.99 -33.41 19.82
N ASN A 166 -10.66 -32.26 19.26
CA ASN A 166 -11.60 -31.20 18.94
C ASN A 166 -11.80 -31.09 17.43
N GLY A 167 -13.00 -31.42 16.95
CA GLY A 167 -13.52 -31.07 15.61
C GLY A 167 -14.70 -30.10 15.67
N GLY A 168 -15.05 -29.61 16.86
CA GLY A 168 -16.10 -28.63 17.12
C GLY A 168 -15.54 -27.32 17.66
N THR A 169 -16.31 -26.60 18.48
CA THR A 169 -15.89 -25.34 19.11
C THR A 169 -15.60 -25.52 20.60
N VAL A 170 -14.45 -25.07 21.06
CA VAL A 170 -14.10 -24.89 22.47
C VAL A 170 -13.89 -23.39 22.68
N THR A 171 -14.71 -22.74 23.50
CA THR A 171 -14.56 -21.31 23.81
C THR A 171 -14.14 -21.12 25.25
N GLY A 172 -12.97 -20.51 25.46
CA GLY A 172 -12.45 -20.24 26.78
C GLY A 172 -10.99 -20.65 26.99
N PHE A 173 -10.67 -21.12 28.18
CA PHE A 173 -9.36 -21.66 28.57
C PHE A 173 -9.45 -23.07 29.16
N LEU A 174 -8.28 -23.72 29.28
CA LEU A 174 -8.13 -25.10 29.75
C LEU A 174 -7.38 -25.17 31.08
N GLU A 175 -7.70 -26.16 31.90
CA GLU A 175 -6.89 -26.51 33.08
C GLU A 175 -6.79 -28.04 33.22
N LEU A 176 -5.80 -28.64 32.56
CA LEU A 176 -5.67 -30.10 32.46
C LEU A 176 -4.92 -30.71 33.65
N ALA A 177 -4.95 -32.03 33.81
CA ALA A 177 -4.30 -32.70 34.93
C ALA A 177 -2.80 -32.35 35.01
N ALA A 178 -2.29 -32.02 36.19
CA ALA A 178 -0.87 -31.73 36.40
C ALA A 178 0.00 -33.01 36.36
N VAL A 179 0.01 -33.68 35.22
CA VAL A 179 0.70 -34.93 34.91
C VAL A 179 1.28 -34.87 33.49
N ALA A 180 2.21 -35.76 33.20
CA ALA A 180 2.79 -35.86 31.88
C ALA A 180 1.80 -36.40 30.84
N GLY A 181 1.92 -35.94 29.59
CA GLY A 181 1.30 -36.57 28.43
C GLY A 181 -0.13 -36.13 28.10
N ASN A 182 -0.59 -34.98 28.62
CA ASN A 182 -1.85 -34.39 28.11
C ASN A 182 -1.69 -34.03 26.63
N SER A 183 -2.76 -34.21 25.86
CA SER A 183 -2.75 -33.92 24.43
C SER A 183 -4.05 -33.24 23.99
N PHE A 184 -3.91 -32.27 23.09
CA PHE A 184 -5.02 -31.60 22.44
C PHE A 184 -4.82 -31.62 20.93
N ALA A 185 -5.60 -32.45 20.24
CA ALA A 185 -5.65 -32.49 18.78
C ALA A 185 -6.82 -31.60 18.30
N ASN A 186 -6.49 -30.44 17.73
CA ASN A 186 -7.45 -29.59 17.04
C ASN A 186 -7.51 -30.04 15.57
N THR A 187 -8.53 -30.84 15.25
CA THR A 187 -8.72 -31.48 13.94
C THR A 187 -9.44 -30.55 12.96
N ALA A 188 -9.50 -30.90 11.68
CA ALA A 188 -10.19 -30.10 10.66
C ALA A 188 -11.64 -29.75 11.07
N GLY A 189 -12.00 -28.48 10.96
CA GLY A 189 -13.29 -27.94 11.46
C GLY A 189 -13.28 -27.54 12.94
N GLY A 190 -12.25 -27.94 13.69
CA GLY A 190 -12.04 -27.58 15.08
C GLY A 190 -11.67 -26.10 15.27
N LEU A 191 -12.40 -25.42 16.15
CA LEU A 191 -12.11 -24.07 16.63
C LEU A 191 -11.77 -24.13 18.12
N PHE A 192 -10.57 -23.64 18.48
CA PHE A 192 -10.26 -23.24 19.84
C PHE A 192 -10.29 -21.71 19.94
N ASP A 193 -11.36 -21.19 20.51
CA ASP A 193 -11.66 -19.76 20.63
C ASP A 193 -11.23 -19.25 22.01
N VAL A 194 -9.98 -18.81 22.09
CA VAL A 194 -9.27 -18.51 23.32
C VAL A 194 -9.67 -17.13 23.84
N ARG A 195 -10.29 -17.09 25.01
CA ARG A 195 -10.58 -15.88 25.78
C ARG A 195 -10.88 -16.22 27.24
N HIS A 196 -10.93 -15.19 28.08
CA HIS A 196 -11.41 -15.31 29.46
C HIS A 196 -12.28 -14.09 29.76
N PHE A 197 -13.57 -14.21 29.43
CA PHE A 197 -14.59 -13.23 29.74
C PHE A 197 -15.61 -13.87 30.67
N ALA A 198 -15.57 -13.48 31.95
CA ALA A 198 -16.35 -14.12 32.99
C ALA A 198 -17.56 -13.29 33.40
N ASP A 199 -18.66 -13.97 33.67
CA ASP A 199 -19.71 -13.51 34.57
C ASP A 199 -19.21 -13.73 36.02
N THR A 200 -19.11 -12.65 36.81
CA THR A 200 -18.55 -12.71 38.17
C THR A 200 -19.56 -12.44 39.28
N ASP A 201 -20.78 -12.01 38.94
CA ASP A 201 -21.86 -11.73 39.89
C ASP A 201 -23.12 -12.59 39.69
N GLY A 202 -23.15 -13.40 38.62
CA GLY A 202 -24.18 -14.36 38.33
C GLY A 202 -25.44 -13.77 37.71
N ASP A 203 -25.38 -12.56 37.16
CA ASP A 203 -26.53 -11.92 36.50
C ASP A 203 -26.84 -12.49 35.11
N GLY A 204 -25.97 -13.38 34.59
CA GLY A 204 -26.06 -14.00 33.27
C GLY A 204 -25.35 -13.23 32.16
N THR A 205 -24.72 -12.11 32.48
CA THR A 205 -23.92 -11.27 31.60
C THR A 205 -22.46 -11.36 31.99
N ARG A 206 -21.58 -11.55 31.00
CA ARG A 206 -20.14 -11.51 31.25
C ARG A 206 -19.70 -10.07 31.49
N ASP A 207 -18.87 -9.83 32.51
CA ASP A 207 -18.50 -8.50 32.98
C ASP A 207 -16.99 -8.31 33.18
N THR A 208 -16.21 -9.38 33.33
CA THR A 208 -14.80 -9.32 33.73
C THR A 208 -13.89 -9.94 32.68
N LYS A 209 -13.00 -9.14 32.10
CA LYS A 209 -11.97 -9.57 31.13
C LYS A 209 -10.67 -9.94 31.86
N ARG A 210 -10.10 -11.10 31.54
CA ARG A 210 -8.84 -11.63 32.09
C ARG A 210 -7.93 -12.16 30.99
N VAL A 211 -6.70 -12.51 31.37
CA VAL A 211 -5.81 -13.32 30.53
C VAL A 211 -6.36 -14.76 30.46
N ALA A 212 -6.41 -15.32 29.24
CA ALA A 212 -6.86 -16.68 29.01
C ALA A 212 -5.69 -17.66 29.13
N ILE A 213 -5.50 -18.23 30.32
CA ILE A 213 -4.39 -19.15 30.59
C ILE A 213 -4.88 -20.58 30.45
N SER A 214 -4.50 -21.24 29.36
CA SER A 214 -4.69 -22.67 29.17
C SER A 214 -3.48 -23.43 29.71
N ASP A 215 -3.64 -24.04 30.86
CA ASP A 215 -2.61 -24.81 31.54
C ASP A 215 -2.73 -26.29 31.14
N PHE A 216 -1.75 -26.76 30.37
CA PHE A 216 -1.68 -28.14 29.87
C PHE A 216 -1.14 -29.13 30.90
N GLY A 217 -0.82 -28.70 32.12
CA GLY A 217 -0.54 -29.54 33.27
C GLY A 217 0.94 -29.89 33.49
N ALA A 218 1.67 -30.30 32.43
CA ALA A 218 3.11 -30.52 32.52
C ALA A 218 3.83 -30.31 31.18
N ALA A 219 5.09 -29.87 31.23
CA ALA A 219 5.95 -29.56 30.08
C ALA A 219 6.11 -30.63 29.00
N SER A 220 5.61 -31.86 29.19
CA SER A 220 5.58 -32.92 28.16
C SER A 220 4.28 -32.97 27.37
N SER A 221 3.36 -32.05 27.62
CA SER A 221 2.05 -32.00 26.96
C SER A 221 2.17 -31.46 25.53
N SER A 222 1.20 -31.79 24.69
CA SER A 222 1.21 -31.43 23.28
C SER A 222 -0.11 -30.82 22.80
N PHE A 223 0.02 -29.94 21.81
CA PHE A 223 -1.09 -29.39 21.03
C PHE A 223 -0.79 -29.61 19.54
N ASP A 224 -1.72 -30.19 18.80
CA ASP A 224 -1.62 -30.36 17.35
C ASP A 224 -2.73 -29.57 16.66
N ASN A 225 -2.39 -28.44 16.06
CA ASN A 225 -3.29 -27.62 15.26
C ASN A 225 -3.24 -28.09 13.81
N GLN A 226 -4.16 -28.98 13.43
CA GLN A 226 -4.15 -29.64 12.13
C GLN A 226 -4.65 -28.72 11.00
N ALA A 227 -4.34 -29.08 9.76
CA ALA A 227 -4.86 -28.41 8.58
C ALA A 227 -6.40 -28.33 8.62
N GLY A 228 -6.94 -27.14 8.34
CA GLY A 228 -8.38 -26.87 8.44
C GLY A 228 -8.91 -26.60 9.86
N ALA A 229 -8.04 -26.57 10.87
CA ALA A 229 -8.37 -26.18 12.24
C ALA A 229 -7.95 -24.73 12.55
N LEU A 230 -8.60 -24.10 13.52
CA LEU A 230 -8.40 -22.70 13.89
C LEU A 230 -8.15 -22.56 15.40
N VAL A 231 -7.07 -21.86 15.77
CA VAL A 231 -6.87 -21.26 17.09
C VAL A 231 -7.06 -19.76 16.93
N ARG A 232 -7.99 -19.16 17.68
CA ARG A 232 -8.31 -17.73 17.57
C ARG A 232 -8.29 -17.06 18.94
N LEU A 233 -7.76 -15.85 19.03
CA LEU A 233 -8.00 -14.99 20.18
C LEU A 233 -9.36 -14.31 20.03
N ALA A 234 -10.36 -14.76 20.78
CA ALA A 234 -11.72 -14.27 20.65
C ALA A 234 -11.82 -12.83 21.20
N PRO A 235 -12.34 -11.86 20.43
CA PRO A 235 -12.48 -10.50 20.91
C PRO A 235 -13.35 -10.41 22.16
N VAL A 236 -12.93 -9.57 23.12
CA VAL A 236 -13.71 -9.21 24.30
C VAL A 236 -13.93 -7.70 24.30
N SER A 237 -15.19 -7.28 24.42
CA SER A 237 -15.60 -5.88 24.49
C SER A 237 -16.76 -5.72 25.46
N GLY A 238 -16.95 -4.51 25.97
CA GLY A 238 -18.06 -4.20 26.88
C GLY A 238 -17.90 -4.74 28.31
N ASN A 239 -16.68 -5.17 28.70
CA ASN A 239 -16.40 -5.60 30.06
C ASN A 239 -16.50 -4.41 31.05
N ALA A 240 -17.08 -4.64 32.21
CA ALA A 240 -17.14 -3.67 33.31
C ALA A 240 -15.82 -3.62 34.10
N ALA A 241 -15.11 -4.75 34.20
CA ALA A 241 -13.84 -4.87 34.89
C ALA A 241 -12.79 -5.56 34.01
N THR A 242 -11.51 -5.22 34.22
CA THR A 242 -10.35 -5.91 33.63
C THR A 242 -9.43 -6.34 34.77
N ASP A 243 -9.04 -7.61 34.78
CA ASP A 243 -8.02 -8.15 35.67
C ASP A 243 -6.80 -8.57 34.82
N PRO A 244 -5.71 -7.77 34.86
CA PRO A 244 -4.51 -8.00 34.07
C PRO A 244 -3.54 -9.00 34.71
N ALA A 245 -3.93 -9.72 35.77
CA ALA A 245 -3.06 -10.68 36.42
C ALA A 245 -2.48 -11.70 35.42
N GLY A 246 -1.17 -11.90 35.48
CA GLY A 246 -0.44 -12.81 34.59
C GLY A 246 -0.18 -12.27 33.18
N TYR A 247 -0.57 -11.04 32.84
CA TYR A 247 -0.35 -10.48 31.50
C TYR A 247 1.14 -10.45 31.13
N TYR A 248 1.47 -11.00 29.96
CA TYR A 248 2.81 -10.99 29.37
C TYR A 248 2.96 -9.82 28.40
N VAL A 249 3.98 -8.99 28.60
CA VAL A 249 4.38 -7.96 27.64
C VAL A 249 5.46 -8.54 26.74
N PRO A 250 5.28 -8.60 25.41
CA PRO A 250 6.33 -9.09 24.52
C PRO A 250 7.62 -8.28 24.64
N THR A 251 8.73 -8.89 24.25
CA THR A 251 10.06 -8.27 24.32
C THR A 251 10.79 -8.35 22.98
N THR A 252 11.69 -7.40 22.73
CA THR A 252 12.49 -7.29 21.51
C THR A 252 13.98 -7.17 21.83
N GLY A 253 14.82 -7.60 20.89
CA GLY A 253 16.28 -7.54 21.00
C GLY A 253 16.89 -8.51 22.00
N ALA A 254 18.22 -8.64 22.00
CA ALA A 254 18.96 -9.55 22.86
C ALA A 254 18.88 -9.16 24.36
N GLY A 255 18.56 -7.90 24.64
CA GLY A 255 18.31 -7.39 25.99
C GLY A 255 16.93 -7.71 26.57
N ASN A 256 16.03 -8.34 25.80
CA ASN A 256 14.62 -8.55 26.15
C ASN A 256 13.92 -7.25 26.56
N THR A 257 14.07 -6.20 25.75
CA THR A 257 13.44 -4.89 25.98
C THR A 257 11.92 -5.03 25.85
N PRO A 258 11.12 -4.75 26.89
CA PRO A 258 9.65 -4.85 26.80
C PRO A 258 9.08 -3.88 25.77
N LEU A 259 8.07 -4.35 25.03
CA LEU A 259 7.28 -3.48 24.18
C LEU A 259 6.45 -2.49 25.00
N GLU A 260 6.04 -1.38 24.37
CA GLU A 260 5.44 -0.24 25.05
C GLU A 260 4.16 -0.63 25.80
N ALA A 261 4.18 -0.48 27.13
CA ALA A 261 3.07 -0.86 28.00
C ALA A 261 1.82 0.03 27.83
N SER A 262 1.91 1.14 27.09
CA SER A 262 0.74 1.90 26.66
C SER A 262 -0.05 1.14 25.57
N TYR A 263 0.63 0.32 24.78
CA TYR A 263 0.08 -0.42 23.65
C TYR A 263 -0.21 -1.88 24.01
N TYR A 264 0.74 -2.59 24.61
CA TYR A 264 0.57 -3.95 25.08
C TYR A 264 -0.01 -3.95 26.49
N ASN A 265 -1.32 -3.71 26.58
CA ASN A 265 -2.04 -3.56 27.84
C ASN A 265 -3.44 -4.14 27.75
N LEU A 266 -3.75 -5.12 28.60
CA LEU A 266 -5.07 -5.76 28.64
C LEU A 266 -6.21 -4.77 28.93
N SER A 267 -5.93 -3.64 29.59
CA SER A 267 -6.95 -2.64 29.93
C SER A 267 -7.47 -1.88 28.71
N ARG A 268 -6.75 -1.92 27.58
CA ARG A 268 -7.25 -1.36 26.31
C ARG A 268 -8.45 -2.18 25.84
N ASN A 269 -9.49 -1.48 25.37
CA ASN A 269 -10.66 -2.12 24.79
C ASN A 269 -10.23 -2.91 23.54
N GLY A 270 -10.79 -4.10 23.33
CA GLY A 270 -10.46 -4.94 22.19
C GLY A 270 -9.16 -5.75 22.29
N ILE A 271 -8.28 -5.44 23.25
CA ILE A 271 -7.06 -6.23 23.49
C ILE A 271 -7.37 -7.46 24.35
N VAL A 272 -6.87 -8.61 23.91
CA VAL A 272 -6.96 -9.91 24.58
C VAL A 272 -5.61 -10.62 24.55
N GLN A 273 -5.38 -11.51 25.51
CA GLN A 273 -4.19 -12.35 25.56
C GLN A 273 -4.55 -13.79 25.88
N GLY A 274 -3.97 -14.71 25.10
CA GLY A 274 -3.96 -16.14 25.37
C GLY A 274 -2.59 -16.60 25.85
N GLN A 275 -2.56 -17.61 26.73
CA GLN A 275 -1.34 -18.28 27.14
C GLN A 275 -1.56 -19.79 27.13
N PHE A 276 -0.64 -20.53 26.51
CA PHE A 276 -0.53 -21.98 26.59
C PHE A 276 0.69 -22.30 27.44
N THR A 277 0.45 -22.61 28.72
CA THR A 277 1.49 -22.91 29.69
C THR A 277 1.59 -24.41 29.92
N ASN A 278 2.75 -24.85 30.42
CA ASN A 278 3.08 -26.27 30.53
C ASN A 278 2.93 -27.01 29.19
N LEU A 279 3.21 -26.33 28.07
CA LEU A 279 3.10 -26.91 26.74
C LEU A 279 4.50 -27.19 26.17
N GLY A 280 4.81 -28.48 25.98
CA GLY A 280 6.11 -28.92 25.47
C GLY A 280 6.23 -28.90 23.96
N ALA A 281 5.13 -29.17 23.26
CA ALA A 281 5.11 -29.26 21.80
C ALA A 281 3.84 -28.64 21.23
N PHE A 282 3.99 -27.73 20.28
CA PHE A 282 2.91 -27.20 19.45
C PHE A 282 3.19 -27.50 17.98
N SER A 283 2.40 -28.38 17.35
CA SER A 283 2.47 -28.67 15.92
C SER A 283 1.47 -27.77 15.17
N HIS A 284 1.93 -27.08 14.12
CA HIS A 284 1.11 -26.07 13.43
C HIS A 284 0.98 -26.32 11.92
N SER A 285 -0.19 -26.79 11.48
CA SER A 285 -0.59 -26.88 10.07
C SER A 285 -1.93 -26.20 9.75
N GLY A 286 -2.70 -25.81 10.78
CA GLY A 286 -3.94 -25.02 10.66
C GLY A 286 -3.72 -23.51 10.63
N VAL A 287 -4.65 -22.76 11.20
CA VAL A 287 -4.60 -21.30 11.32
C VAL A 287 -4.47 -20.88 12.78
N ILE A 288 -3.60 -19.89 13.05
CA ILE A 288 -3.57 -19.09 14.28
C ILE A 288 -4.03 -17.69 13.89
N ASP A 289 -5.13 -17.24 14.47
CA ASP A 289 -5.69 -15.91 14.25
C ASP A 289 -5.54 -15.07 15.52
N LEU A 290 -4.57 -14.15 15.52
CA LEU A 290 -4.34 -13.23 16.63
C LEU A 290 -5.11 -11.92 16.46
N ARG A 291 -5.78 -11.72 15.31
CA ARG A 291 -6.40 -10.44 14.98
C ARG A 291 -7.52 -10.11 15.96
N GLY A 292 -7.62 -8.83 16.30
CA GLY A 292 -8.73 -8.26 17.04
C GLY A 292 -9.27 -7.00 16.37
N PRO A 293 -10.23 -6.33 17.03
CA PRO A 293 -10.69 -5.00 16.63
C PRO A 293 -9.63 -3.91 16.87
N GLN A 294 -8.57 -4.21 17.60
CA GLN A 294 -7.41 -3.36 17.87
C GLN A 294 -6.15 -4.20 17.70
N THR A 295 -5.06 -3.56 17.31
CA THR A 295 -3.74 -4.18 17.21
C THR A 295 -3.05 -4.21 18.59
N GLY A 296 -2.35 -5.31 18.91
CA GLY A 296 -1.62 -5.51 20.16
C GLY A 296 -1.99 -6.78 20.95
N ASN A 297 -2.77 -7.69 20.35
CA ASN A 297 -3.09 -8.99 20.95
C ASN A 297 -1.84 -9.88 21.01
N THR A 298 -1.79 -10.77 22.00
CA THR A 298 -0.65 -11.70 22.12
C THR A 298 -1.08 -13.12 22.47
N LEU A 299 -0.37 -14.09 21.91
CA LEU A 299 -0.48 -15.51 22.26
C LEU A 299 0.89 -16.01 22.71
N VAL A 300 0.99 -16.43 23.97
CA VAL A 300 2.23 -16.96 24.55
C VAL A 300 2.16 -18.48 24.61
N MET A 301 3.20 -19.16 24.14
CA MET A 301 3.35 -20.62 24.28
C MET A 301 4.65 -20.92 25.02
N THR A 302 4.54 -21.60 26.16
CA THR A 302 5.70 -21.98 26.95
C THR A 302 5.54 -23.33 27.63
N SER A 303 6.65 -24.05 27.78
CA SER A 303 6.67 -25.27 28.60
C SER A 303 6.70 -24.97 30.09
N ASN A 304 6.89 -23.71 30.49
CA ASN A 304 6.86 -23.30 31.90
C ASN A 304 5.42 -23.18 32.40
N ALA A 305 5.24 -23.30 33.71
CA ALA A 305 3.92 -23.14 34.35
C ALA A 305 3.37 -21.71 34.27
N THR A 306 4.24 -20.72 34.03
CA THR A 306 3.89 -19.30 33.89
C THR A 306 4.57 -18.73 32.66
N ALA A 307 3.90 -17.82 31.94
CA ALA A 307 4.45 -17.15 30.76
C ALA A 307 5.70 -16.31 31.05
N GLY A 308 5.77 -15.64 32.21
CA GLY A 308 6.91 -14.79 32.59
C GLY A 308 8.18 -15.56 32.95
N GLY A 309 9.31 -14.84 33.01
CA GLY A 309 10.61 -15.36 33.47
C GLY A 309 11.51 -15.82 32.32
N ALA A 310 12.42 -16.77 32.62
CA ALA A 310 13.30 -17.35 31.61
C ALA A 310 12.52 -18.17 30.58
N ALA A 311 13.07 -18.29 29.37
CA ALA A 311 12.51 -19.15 28.33
C ALA A 311 12.40 -20.60 28.82
N GLY A 312 11.29 -21.25 28.51
CA GLY A 312 11.15 -22.69 28.66
C GLY A 312 11.81 -23.45 27.52
N THR A 313 11.44 -24.72 27.38
CA THR A 313 11.95 -25.64 26.35
C THR A 313 10.84 -26.08 25.39
N GLY A 314 9.69 -25.43 25.42
CA GLY A 314 8.56 -25.74 24.54
C GLY A 314 8.90 -25.43 23.09
N VAL A 315 8.49 -26.28 22.15
CA VAL A 315 8.83 -26.11 20.73
C VAL A 315 7.57 -25.87 19.90
N PHE A 316 7.56 -24.76 19.17
CA PHE A 316 6.65 -24.50 18.06
C PHE A 316 7.21 -25.14 16.78
N THR A 317 6.54 -26.17 16.26
CA THR A 317 6.90 -26.84 15.02
C THR A 317 6.00 -26.38 13.88
N SER A 318 6.60 -25.70 12.91
CA SER A 318 5.90 -25.25 11.72
C SER A 318 5.72 -26.37 10.69
N ASN A 319 4.47 -26.63 10.30
CA ASN A 319 4.06 -27.62 9.31
C ASN A 319 3.18 -27.00 8.21
N GLY A 320 3.49 -25.78 7.78
CA GLY A 320 2.76 -25.12 6.69
C GLY A 320 1.50 -24.37 7.09
N GLY A 321 1.33 -24.06 8.38
CA GLY A 321 0.17 -23.31 8.87
C GLY A 321 0.17 -21.82 8.50
N THR A 322 -0.83 -21.08 8.97
CA THR A 322 -0.98 -19.64 8.74
C THR A 322 -1.09 -18.87 10.06
N LEU A 323 -0.36 -17.77 10.19
CA LEU A 323 -0.44 -16.83 11.30
C LEU A 323 -1.04 -15.49 10.80
N LEU A 324 -2.20 -15.11 11.30
CA LEU A 324 -2.89 -13.87 10.94
C LEU A 324 -2.66 -12.80 12.01
N LEU A 325 -2.12 -11.66 11.61
CA LEU A 325 -1.77 -10.54 12.48
C LEU A 325 -2.35 -9.22 11.95
N ASN A 326 -2.62 -8.27 12.86
CA ASN A 326 -2.69 -6.85 12.53
C ASN A 326 -1.38 -6.16 12.90
N THR A 327 -1.02 -5.15 12.13
CA THR A 327 0.22 -4.39 12.34
C THR A 327 0.04 -2.94 11.96
N VAL A 328 0.56 -2.03 12.79
CA VAL A 328 0.78 -0.64 12.41
C VAL A 328 2.14 -0.55 11.72
N LEU A 329 2.15 -0.13 10.46
CA LEU A 329 3.36 0.00 9.65
C LEU A 329 4.02 1.35 9.94
N ASN A 330 4.76 1.39 11.04
CA ASN A 330 5.44 2.58 11.54
C ASN A 330 6.95 2.35 11.66
N GLU A 331 7.65 3.23 12.38
CA GLU A 331 9.10 3.22 12.52
C GLU A 331 9.63 1.97 13.26
N GLY A 332 8.78 1.17 13.90
CA GLY A 332 9.23 0.06 14.74
C GLY A 332 9.92 0.57 16.02
N VAL A 333 11.03 -0.06 16.42
CA VAL A 333 11.74 0.27 17.68
C VAL A 333 12.52 1.58 17.57
N ALA A 334 11.99 2.65 18.17
CA ALA A 334 12.60 3.98 18.15
C ALA A 334 14.00 4.01 18.77
N ALA A 335 14.89 4.81 18.18
CA ALA A 335 16.24 5.02 18.69
C ALA A 335 16.22 5.55 20.13
N GLY A 336 16.86 4.82 21.06
CA GLY A 336 16.88 5.15 22.50
C GLY A 336 16.00 4.27 23.39
N GLY A 337 15.35 3.24 22.83
CA GLY A 337 14.77 2.12 23.59
C GLY A 337 13.27 2.18 23.85
N GLY A 338 12.54 3.12 23.23
CA GLY A 338 11.07 3.08 23.17
C GLY A 338 10.64 2.13 22.05
N SER A 339 9.75 1.18 22.33
CA SER A 339 9.62 0.05 21.41
C SER A 339 8.92 0.35 20.09
N GLY A 340 8.14 1.43 19.97
CA GLY A 340 7.40 1.96 18.78
C GLY A 340 6.70 0.96 17.84
N SER A 341 6.82 -0.34 18.09
CA SER A 341 6.43 -1.49 17.30
C SER A 341 5.07 -1.92 17.80
N TYR A 342 4.10 -1.90 16.91
CA TYR A 342 2.70 -2.10 17.25
C TYR A 342 2.13 -3.18 16.33
N SER A 343 2.14 -4.41 16.81
CA SER A 343 1.62 -5.59 16.09
C SER A 343 0.93 -6.56 17.06
N ASP A 344 0.09 -7.43 16.54
CA ASP A 344 -0.26 -8.67 17.23
C ASP A 344 0.99 -9.57 17.26
N VAL A 345 1.31 -10.19 18.40
CA VAL A 345 2.58 -10.92 18.57
C VAL A 345 2.36 -12.35 19.01
N LEU A 346 2.98 -13.29 18.27
CA LEU A 346 3.16 -14.66 18.73
C LEU A 346 4.44 -14.75 19.58
N VAL A 347 4.34 -15.30 20.78
CA VAL A 347 5.48 -15.50 21.68
C VAL A 347 5.67 -17.00 21.90
N VAL A 348 6.86 -17.52 21.62
CA VAL A 348 7.19 -18.94 21.76
C VAL A 348 8.53 -19.12 22.45
N ASP A 349 8.70 -20.24 23.17
CA ASP A 349 9.99 -20.56 23.79
C ASP A 349 11.07 -20.87 22.73
N ALA A 350 10.77 -21.77 21.79
CA ALA A 350 11.68 -22.21 20.73
C ALA A 350 10.90 -22.54 19.45
N THR A 351 11.59 -22.58 18.31
CA THR A 351 10.98 -22.88 17.01
C THR A 351 11.73 -23.98 16.26
N SER A 352 10.99 -24.75 15.46
CA SER A 352 11.53 -25.77 14.57
C SER A 352 10.75 -25.80 13.26
N LEU A 353 11.47 -25.99 12.15
CA LEU A 353 10.86 -26.22 10.84
C LEU A 353 10.55 -27.71 10.70
N GLY A 354 9.27 -28.04 10.57
CA GLY A 354 8.78 -29.37 10.23
C GLY A 354 8.68 -29.52 8.72
N SER A 355 7.45 -29.67 8.21
CA SER A 355 7.20 -29.93 6.78
C SER A 355 7.23 -28.68 5.88
N ALA A 356 6.88 -27.50 6.40
CA ALA A 356 6.82 -26.25 5.65
C ALA A 356 6.79 -25.02 6.59
N PRO A 357 7.22 -23.82 6.14
CA PRO A 357 7.13 -22.59 6.92
C PRO A 357 5.68 -22.19 7.20
N THR A 358 5.48 -21.47 8.31
CA THR A 358 4.21 -20.85 8.65
C THR A 358 4.12 -19.53 7.90
N THR A 359 3.06 -19.34 7.12
CA THR A 359 2.83 -18.11 6.38
C THR A 359 2.24 -17.06 7.30
N ILE A 360 2.95 -15.95 7.51
CA ILE A 360 2.47 -14.77 8.19
C ILE A 360 1.70 -13.91 7.20
N VAL A 361 0.47 -13.54 7.55
CA VAL A 361 -0.38 -12.63 6.79
C VAL A 361 -0.65 -11.40 7.64
N ILE A 362 -0.26 -10.24 7.13
CA ILE A 362 -0.62 -8.95 7.72
C ILE A 362 -1.90 -8.49 7.05
N ASP A 363 -3.03 -8.72 7.73
CA ASP A 363 -4.37 -8.48 7.20
C ASP A 363 -4.75 -6.99 7.30
N ARG A 364 -4.81 -6.46 8.54
CA ARG A 364 -4.96 -5.02 8.75
C ARG A 364 -3.61 -4.36 8.90
N ARG A 365 -3.33 -3.48 7.95
CA ARG A 365 -2.18 -2.58 7.93
C ARG A 365 -2.67 -1.20 8.33
N GLU A 366 -2.26 -0.76 9.50
CA GLU A 366 -2.60 0.57 10.01
C GLU A 366 -1.43 1.54 9.75
N GLY A 367 -1.75 2.81 9.46
CA GLY A 367 -0.75 3.82 9.12
C GLY A 367 -0.30 3.80 7.66
N ALA A 368 0.26 4.92 7.21
CA ALA A 368 0.71 5.12 5.83
C ALA A 368 2.04 4.44 5.48
N GLY A 369 2.67 3.72 6.41
CA GLY A 369 4.05 3.27 6.29
C GLY A 369 5.05 4.32 6.80
N ALA A 370 6.10 3.86 7.47
CA ALA A 370 7.29 4.63 7.80
C ALA A 370 8.58 3.82 7.60
N GLN A 371 9.71 4.51 7.42
CA GLN A 371 11.02 3.87 7.44
C GLN A 371 11.24 3.24 8.82
N THR A 372 11.45 1.92 8.86
CA THR A 372 11.76 1.25 10.13
C THR A 372 13.16 1.60 10.61
N VAL A 373 13.31 1.75 11.91
CA VAL A 373 14.59 1.90 12.61
C VAL A 373 14.90 0.66 13.46
N ASP A 374 16.18 0.48 13.76
CA ASP A 374 16.70 -0.63 14.58
C ASP A 374 16.19 -2.00 14.09
N ASN A 375 15.69 -2.86 15.00
CA ASN A 375 15.22 -4.20 14.68
C ASN A 375 13.96 -4.23 13.78
N GLY A 376 13.20 -3.14 13.66
CA GLY A 376 11.92 -3.09 12.95
C GLY A 376 10.71 -3.40 13.83
N ILE A 377 9.64 -3.92 13.22
CA ILE A 377 8.37 -4.21 13.90
C ILE A 377 8.33 -5.70 14.28
N LEU A 378 8.25 -6.01 15.58
CA LEU A 378 8.23 -7.39 16.08
C LEU A 378 6.92 -8.09 15.74
N LEU A 379 7.00 -9.27 15.11
CA LEU A 379 5.84 -10.13 14.80
C LEU A 379 5.86 -11.44 15.60
N VAL A 380 7.06 -12.00 15.80
CA VAL A 380 7.25 -13.23 16.59
C VAL A 380 8.43 -13.06 17.53
N GLU A 381 8.18 -13.28 18.82
CA GLU A 381 9.20 -13.38 19.85
C GLU A 381 9.58 -14.85 20.05
N VAL A 382 10.87 -15.17 19.92
CA VAL A 382 11.44 -16.47 20.26
C VAL A 382 12.33 -16.33 21.48
N ARG A 383 11.81 -16.72 22.64
CA ARG A 383 12.41 -16.41 23.94
C ARG A 383 13.77 -17.08 24.16
N ASN A 384 13.97 -18.26 23.58
CA ASN A 384 15.27 -18.93 23.52
C ASN A 384 15.92 -18.69 22.16
N ALA A 385 16.67 -17.61 22.05
CA ALA A 385 17.39 -17.22 20.85
C ALA A 385 18.24 -18.35 20.22
N ALA A 386 18.90 -19.17 21.07
CA ALA A 386 19.72 -20.29 20.62
C ALA A 386 18.91 -21.46 20.03
N ALA A 387 17.59 -21.47 20.26
CA ALA A 387 16.65 -22.46 19.76
C ALA A 387 15.62 -21.84 18.81
N SER A 388 15.98 -20.77 18.09
CA SER A 388 15.20 -20.24 16.99
C SER A 388 15.68 -20.79 15.65
N ALA A 389 14.97 -21.75 15.08
CA ALA A 389 15.31 -22.27 13.75
C ALA A 389 15.02 -21.22 12.65
N PRO A 390 15.90 -21.09 11.63
CA PRO A 390 15.62 -20.25 10.46
C PRO A 390 14.56 -20.90 9.56
N GLY A 391 13.92 -20.08 8.71
CA GLY A 391 12.94 -20.56 7.73
C GLY A 391 11.64 -21.10 8.32
N VAL A 392 11.37 -20.86 9.61
CA VAL A 392 10.13 -21.29 10.29
C VAL A 392 8.93 -20.45 9.84
N PHE A 393 9.15 -19.17 9.55
CA PHE A 393 8.12 -18.25 9.09
C PHE A 393 8.46 -17.69 7.71
N THR A 394 7.42 -17.41 6.92
CA THR A 394 7.49 -16.69 5.65
C THR A 394 6.39 -15.63 5.59
N LEU A 395 6.53 -14.62 4.75
CA LEU A 395 5.55 -13.54 4.60
C LEU A 395 4.68 -13.80 3.37
N GLN A 396 3.37 -13.59 3.50
CA GLN A 396 2.53 -13.36 2.32
C GLN A 396 2.70 -11.91 1.87
N GLY A 397 3.47 -11.71 0.81
CA GLY A 397 3.69 -10.39 0.20
C GLY A 397 2.57 -10.00 -0.77
N ASP A 398 2.55 -8.71 -1.12
CA ASP A 398 1.78 -8.19 -2.26
C ASP A 398 2.53 -8.42 -3.57
N TYR A 399 3.86 -8.49 -3.50
CA TYR A 399 4.76 -8.74 -4.63
C TYR A 399 6.05 -9.40 -4.15
N ALA A 400 6.87 -9.85 -5.10
CA ALA A 400 8.17 -10.44 -4.82
C ALA A 400 9.26 -9.85 -5.72
N VAL A 401 10.43 -9.59 -5.12
CA VAL A 401 11.64 -9.16 -5.82
C VAL A 401 12.76 -10.10 -5.40
N ASP A 402 13.49 -10.66 -6.37
CA ASP A 402 14.56 -11.63 -6.11
C ASP A 402 14.15 -12.83 -5.23
N GLY A 403 12.87 -13.22 -5.30
CA GLY A 403 12.29 -14.31 -4.49
C GLY A 403 11.91 -13.93 -3.06
N GLU A 404 12.15 -12.68 -2.64
CA GLU A 404 11.75 -12.15 -1.34
C GLU A 404 10.35 -11.54 -1.41
N GLN A 405 9.44 -12.01 -0.55
CA GLN A 405 8.07 -11.50 -0.44
C GLN A 405 8.06 -10.16 0.29
N ARG A 406 7.33 -9.18 -0.26
CA ARG A 406 7.24 -7.84 0.29
C ARG A 406 5.81 -7.33 0.35
N ILE A 407 5.50 -6.56 1.39
CA ILE A 407 4.24 -5.84 1.51
C ILE A 407 4.45 -4.34 1.28
N LEU A 408 3.42 -3.67 0.77
CA LEU A 408 3.40 -2.24 0.45
C LEU A 408 2.61 -1.45 1.50
N ALA A 409 3.10 -0.25 1.84
CA ALA A 409 2.34 0.79 2.52
C ALA A 409 2.90 2.18 2.21
N GLY A 410 2.07 3.00 1.55
CA GLY A 410 2.43 4.36 1.12
C GLY A 410 3.76 4.38 0.37
N LEU A 411 4.75 5.07 0.94
CA LEU A 411 6.08 5.20 0.35
C LEU A 411 6.95 3.95 0.49
N TYR A 412 6.65 3.05 1.42
CA TYR A 412 7.59 2.04 1.88
C TYR A 412 7.16 0.61 1.55
N SER A 413 8.13 -0.21 1.15
CA SER A 413 7.98 -1.66 1.07
C SER A 413 8.67 -2.35 2.24
N TYR A 414 8.10 -3.47 2.71
CA TYR A 414 8.58 -4.20 3.88
C TYR A 414 8.77 -5.68 3.61
N ALA A 415 9.83 -6.26 4.18
CA ALA A 415 10.11 -7.69 4.14
C ALA A 415 10.24 -8.29 5.55
N LEU A 416 10.12 -9.60 5.64
CA LEU A 416 10.27 -10.37 6.88
C LEU A 416 11.73 -10.76 7.09
N TYR A 417 12.28 -10.39 8.23
CA TYR A 417 13.64 -10.75 8.65
C TYR A 417 13.64 -11.61 9.90
N HIS A 418 14.50 -12.62 9.87
CA HIS A 418 14.90 -13.38 11.05
C HIS A 418 16.12 -12.71 11.70
N HIS A 419 16.10 -12.59 13.03
CA HIS A 419 17.04 -11.86 13.87
C HIS A 419 16.97 -10.34 13.76
N GLY A 420 17.33 -9.67 14.85
CA GLY A 420 17.60 -8.23 14.97
C GLY A 420 18.75 -7.73 14.09
N ILE A 421 19.17 -6.48 14.31
CA ILE A 421 20.36 -5.89 13.68
C ILE A 421 21.37 -5.42 14.73
N GLY A 422 22.61 -5.20 14.31
CA GLY A 422 23.66 -4.69 15.21
C GLY A 422 23.90 -5.61 16.42
N GLY A 423 23.71 -5.09 17.63
CA GLY A 423 23.87 -5.85 18.87
C GLY A 423 22.84 -6.97 19.07
N ASP A 424 21.73 -6.91 18.34
CA ASP A 424 20.60 -7.84 18.43
C ASP A 424 20.59 -8.87 17.29
N ALA A 425 21.64 -8.94 16.48
CA ALA A 425 21.75 -9.82 15.31
C ALA A 425 21.64 -11.34 15.60
N ALA A 426 21.54 -11.72 16.86
CA ALA A 426 21.37 -13.10 17.31
C ALA A 426 20.20 -13.27 18.30
N ASP A 427 19.23 -12.36 18.33
CA ASP A 427 18.09 -12.40 19.27
C ASP A 427 17.07 -13.52 18.96
N GLY A 428 17.01 -13.99 17.71
CA GLY A 428 16.16 -15.11 17.28
C GLY A 428 14.73 -14.71 16.90
N ASN A 429 14.38 -13.42 17.02
CA ASN A 429 13.04 -12.91 16.77
C ASN A 429 12.77 -12.71 15.27
N TRP A 430 11.49 -12.50 14.93
CA TRP A 430 11.05 -12.21 13.57
C TRP A 430 10.43 -10.83 13.47
N TYR A 431 10.94 -10.05 12.52
CA TYR A 431 10.63 -8.64 12.36
C TYR A 431 10.17 -8.32 10.95
N LEU A 432 9.24 -7.38 10.84
CA LEU A 432 8.96 -6.69 9.59
C LEU A 432 9.85 -5.45 9.50
N ARG A 433 10.57 -5.29 8.39
CA ARG A 433 11.48 -4.16 8.15
C ARG A 433 11.21 -3.50 6.82
N ASN A 434 11.30 -2.18 6.79
CA ASN A 434 11.38 -1.45 5.53
C ASN A 434 12.67 -1.83 4.80
N VAL A 435 12.56 -2.08 3.49
CA VAL A 435 13.69 -2.50 2.64
C VAL A 435 13.94 -1.58 1.45
N ALA A 436 12.90 -0.90 0.96
CA ALA A 436 12.99 0.04 -0.14
C ALA A 436 11.78 0.98 -0.16
N PHE A 437 11.79 1.97 -1.07
CA PHE A 437 10.55 2.60 -1.49
C PHE A 437 9.66 1.59 -2.21
N THR A 438 8.36 1.88 -2.33
CA THR A 438 7.47 1.07 -3.16
C THR A 438 7.80 1.25 -4.65
N PRO A 439 7.51 0.26 -5.51
CA PRO A 439 7.67 0.40 -6.96
C PRO A 439 6.79 1.48 -7.59
N THR A 440 5.80 2.01 -6.85
CA THR A 440 4.87 3.05 -7.32
C THR A 440 5.41 4.46 -7.10
N VAL A 441 6.28 4.68 -6.10
CA VAL A 441 6.89 5.98 -5.82
C VAL A 441 7.51 6.65 -7.05
N PRO A 442 8.44 6.01 -7.80
CA PRO A 442 9.05 6.67 -8.96
C PRO A 442 8.01 7.02 -10.03
N VAL A 443 6.98 6.19 -10.23
CA VAL A 443 5.92 6.47 -11.21
C VAL A 443 5.14 7.73 -10.84
N TYR A 444 4.68 7.84 -9.59
CA TYR A 444 3.93 9.00 -9.13
C TYR A 444 4.79 10.27 -9.09
N GLN A 445 6.05 10.14 -8.68
CA GLN A 445 7.01 11.24 -8.61
C GLN A 445 7.28 11.88 -9.99
N GLU A 446 7.40 11.05 -11.02
CA GLU A 446 7.73 11.49 -12.38
C GLU A 446 6.49 11.90 -13.18
N TYR A 447 5.29 11.53 -12.74
CA TYR A 447 4.04 11.79 -13.45
C TYR A 447 3.82 13.25 -13.89
N PRO A 448 3.99 14.28 -13.04
CA PRO A 448 3.87 15.68 -13.48
C PRO A 448 4.83 16.03 -14.63
N LYS A 449 6.04 15.45 -14.64
CA LYS A 449 7.06 15.74 -15.65
C LYS A 449 6.70 15.17 -17.01
N VAL A 450 6.13 13.96 -17.05
CA VAL A 450 5.61 13.33 -18.28
C VAL A 450 4.47 14.16 -18.89
N LEU A 451 3.73 14.92 -18.08
CA LEU A 451 2.64 15.78 -18.58
C LEU A 451 3.11 17.12 -19.17
N VAL A 452 4.35 17.56 -18.88
CA VAL A 452 4.85 18.89 -19.27
C VAL A 452 4.79 19.16 -20.77
N PRO A 453 5.17 18.24 -21.67
CA PRO A 453 5.17 18.56 -23.10
C PRO A 453 3.76 18.77 -23.69
N LEU A 454 2.71 18.25 -23.03
CA LEU A 454 1.31 18.51 -23.41
C LEU A 454 0.86 19.95 -23.10
N VAL A 455 1.64 20.67 -22.28
CA VAL A 455 1.36 22.07 -21.91
C VAL A 455 2.43 23.06 -22.37
N ASP A 456 3.52 22.59 -22.99
CA ASP A 456 4.64 23.44 -23.39
C ASP A 456 4.30 24.35 -24.61
N LEU A 457 4.93 25.53 -24.65
CA LEU A 457 4.69 26.57 -25.64
C LEU A 457 5.80 26.62 -26.72
N PRO A 458 5.45 26.58 -28.02
CA PRO A 458 6.43 26.72 -29.08
C PRO A 458 6.98 28.15 -29.15
N THR A 459 8.16 28.29 -29.75
CA THR A 459 8.66 29.61 -30.16
C THR A 459 7.82 30.18 -31.31
N ARG A 460 7.87 31.48 -31.53
CA ARG A 460 7.20 32.14 -32.67
C ARG A 460 7.60 31.50 -33.99
N GLN A 461 8.89 31.19 -34.17
CA GLN A 461 9.40 30.63 -35.42
C GLN A 461 8.93 29.18 -35.62
N GLN A 462 8.89 28.37 -34.56
CA GLN A 462 8.33 27.01 -34.62
C GLN A 462 6.82 27.01 -34.85
N ARG A 463 6.08 27.97 -34.27
CA ARG A 463 4.61 28.07 -34.37
C ARG A 463 4.16 28.40 -35.79
N VAL A 464 4.76 29.43 -36.40
CA VAL A 464 4.27 29.98 -37.67
C VAL A 464 5.32 30.11 -38.77
N GLY A 465 6.58 29.75 -38.54
CA GLY A 465 7.66 29.96 -39.52
C GLY A 465 8.03 31.43 -39.73
N ASN A 466 8.81 31.70 -40.78
CA ASN A 466 9.21 33.07 -41.10
C ASN A 466 8.00 33.90 -41.59
N ARG A 467 7.87 35.12 -41.06
CA ARG A 467 6.88 36.13 -41.49
C ARG A 467 7.50 37.47 -41.83
N HIS A 468 8.80 37.62 -41.58
CA HIS A 468 9.50 38.88 -41.72
C HIS A 468 10.55 38.74 -42.82
N TRP A 469 10.19 39.19 -44.01
CA TRP A 469 11.03 39.13 -45.20
C TRP A 469 11.54 40.51 -45.58
N ARG A 470 12.70 40.56 -46.24
CA ARG A 470 13.24 41.78 -46.83
C ARG A 470 13.18 41.66 -48.36
N ASP A 471 12.43 42.55 -49.01
CA ASP A 471 12.56 42.79 -50.43
C ASP A 471 13.60 43.93 -50.61
N PRO A 472 14.54 43.89 -51.57
CA PRO A 472 15.33 45.06 -51.91
C PRO A 472 14.39 46.14 -52.42
N ALA A 473 14.83 47.37 -52.26
CA ALA A 473 14.02 48.52 -52.58
C ALA A 473 13.54 48.42 -54.03
N ASP A 474 12.26 48.72 -54.25
CA ASP A 474 11.72 48.79 -55.61
C ASP A 474 12.64 49.71 -56.42
N VAL A 475 13.21 49.18 -57.51
CA VAL A 475 13.87 50.04 -58.50
C VAL A 475 12.75 50.94 -59.01
N ALA A 476 12.76 52.21 -58.61
CA ALA A 476 11.78 53.16 -59.08
C ALA A 476 11.73 53.07 -60.62
N PRO A 477 10.55 52.97 -61.25
CA PRO A 477 10.48 53.09 -62.70
C PRO A 477 11.18 54.39 -63.08
N ALA A 478 12.01 54.37 -64.12
CA ALA A 478 12.82 55.51 -64.53
C ALA A 478 11.94 56.76 -64.72
N GLU A 479 11.77 57.57 -63.68
CA GLU A 479 11.06 58.84 -63.79
C GLU A 479 11.98 59.80 -64.54
N THR A 480 11.45 60.36 -65.62
CA THR A 480 12.18 61.35 -66.40
C THR A 480 12.38 62.63 -65.58
N VAL A 481 13.63 63.01 -65.32
CA VAL A 481 13.97 64.27 -64.64
C VAL A 481 14.16 65.42 -65.63
N PHE A 482 13.87 66.65 -65.20
CA PHE A 482 14.12 67.87 -65.97
C PHE A 482 15.59 68.29 -65.88
N CYS A 483 16.31 68.26 -67.00
CA CYS A 483 17.69 68.78 -67.08
C CYS A 483 17.71 70.30 -67.25
N LYS A 484 18.69 70.97 -66.64
CA LYS A 484 18.83 72.44 -66.61
C LYS A 484 19.62 72.98 -67.82
N ASP A 485 19.26 72.56 -69.04
CA ASP A 485 19.69 73.23 -70.27
C ASP A 485 18.47 73.94 -70.88
N ALA A 486 18.52 75.28 -70.93
CA ALA A 486 17.40 76.10 -71.38
C ALA A 486 17.16 76.08 -72.90
N SER A 487 17.95 75.31 -73.68
CA SER A 487 17.85 75.23 -75.13
C SER A 487 17.16 73.96 -75.66
N GLN A 488 16.87 72.96 -74.82
CA GLN A 488 16.27 71.68 -75.24
C GLN A 488 15.09 71.29 -74.35
N ASN A 489 13.90 71.21 -74.94
CA ASN A 489 12.65 70.94 -74.24
C ASN A 489 12.29 69.44 -74.24
N PHE A 490 13.07 68.58 -73.58
CA PHE A 490 12.66 67.18 -73.35
C PHE A 490 13.15 66.59 -72.01
N ARG A 491 12.26 65.78 -71.45
CA ARG A 491 12.43 64.85 -70.32
C ARG A 491 13.54 63.83 -70.63
N CYS A 492 14.54 63.68 -69.75
CA CYS A 492 15.65 62.73 -69.94
C CYS A 492 15.38 61.42 -69.21
N THR A 493 15.68 60.28 -69.83
CA THR A 493 15.74 58.97 -69.17
C THR A 493 17.02 58.89 -68.32
N VAL A 494 16.88 58.69 -67.02
CA VAL A 494 18.01 58.40 -66.11
C VAL A 494 18.54 56.98 -66.39
N THR A 495 19.86 56.80 -66.30
CA THR A 495 20.46 55.46 -66.36
C THR A 495 20.12 54.67 -65.08
N GLU A 496 20.15 53.33 -65.14
CA GLU A 496 19.94 52.48 -63.93
C GLU A 496 20.89 52.87 -62.77
N GLU A 497 22.12 53.29 -63.10
CA GLU A 497 23.12 53.76 -62.15
C GLU A 497 22.80 55.14 -61.53
N GLN A 498 21.94 55.95 -62.16
CA GLN A 498 21.48 57.24 -61.63
C GLN A 498 20.17 57.12 -60.84
N ALA A 499 19.33 56.13 -61.18
CA ALA A 499 18.12 55.82 -60.42
C ALA A 499 18.45 55.30 -59.01
N SER A 500 19.56 54.57 -58.85
CA SER A 500 20.03 54.05 -57.56
C SER A 500 20.45 55.14 -56.54
N TYR A 501 20.63 56.39 -56.96
CA TYR A 501 20.94 57.52 -56.06
C TYR A 501 19.70 58.08 -55.34
N TYR A 502 18.49 57.76 -55.81
CA TYR A 502 17.21 58.23 -55.27
C TYR A 502 16.42 57.16 -54.49
N VAL A 503 16.91 55.92 -54.50
CA VAL A 503 16.33 54.81 -53.76
C VAL A 503 17.08 54.70 -52.44
N GLY A 504 16.39 54.79 -51.30
CA GLY A 504 17.00 54.46 -50.02
C GLY A 504 17.54 53.03 -50.08
N ASN A 505 18.81 52.82 -49.74
CA ASN A 505 19.48 51.50 -49.74
C ASN A 505 18.87 50.47 -48.75
N ASP A 506 17.77 50.81 -48.09
CA ASP A 506 17.09 49.97 -47.13
C ASP A 506 15.91 49.30 -47.82
N GLY A 507 16.10 48.04 -48.23
CA GLY A 507 15.02 47.23 -48.82
C GLY A 507 13.71 47.28 -48.01
N SER A 508 12.57 47.16 -48.68
CA SER A 508 11.24 47.15 -48.07
C SER A 508 11.03 45.87 -47.23
N VAL A 509 10.57 46.06 -46.00
CA VAL A 509 10.18 44.95 -45.12
C VAL A 509 8.78 44.48 -45.49
N VAL A 510 8.63 43.18 -45.74
CA VAL A 510 7.36 42.53 -46.02
C VAL A 510 6.99 41.65 -44.83
N LEU A 511 5.88 42.00 -44.19
CA LEU A 511 5.28 41.23 -43.10
C LEU A 511 4.07 40.44 -43.59
N GLU A 512 4.04 39.14 -43.35
CA GLU A 512 2.84 38.34 -43.58
C GLU A 512 1.86 38.49 -42.41
N THR A 513 0.57 38.68 -42.72
CA THR A 513 -0.42 39.18 -41.74
C THR A 513 -1.51 38.19 -41.35
N ASN A 514 -2.01 37.40 -42.30
CA ASN A 514 -3.13 36.47 -42.10
C ASN A 514 -2.74 35.07 -42.56
N GLY A 515 -3.30 34.05 -41.90
CA GLY A 515 -3.26 32.69 -42.43
C GLY A 515 -3.85 31.64 -41.50
N ILE A 516 -4.24 30.51 -42.08
CA ILE A 516 -4.51 29.25 -41.36
C ILE A 516 -3.19 28.52 -41.39
N TRP A 517 -2.86 27.90 -40.27
CA TRP A 517 -1.70 27.05 -40.18
C TRP A 517 -2.04 25.78 -39.42
N ASP A 518 -1.33 24.72 -39.76
CA ASP A 518 -1.30 23.46 -39.04
C ASP A 518 0.16 23.08 -38.79
N ARG A 519 0.41 22.40 -37.67
CA ARG A 519 1.75 21.97 -37.25
C ARG A 519 1.66 20.62 -36.57
N ILE A 520 2.57 19.74 -36.96
CA ILE A 520 2.83 18.48 -36.29
C ILE A 520 4.17 18.58 -35.58
N GLU A 521 4.24 18.02 -34.38
CA GLU A 521 5.43 17.92 -33.55
C GLU A 521 5.61 16.48 -33.12
N GLY A 522 6.86 16.03 -33.15
CA GLY A 522 7.30 14.79 -32.53
C GLY A 522 8.55 15.06 -31.71
N ALA A 523 8.61 14.51 -30.50
CA ALA A 523 9.79 14.61 -29.66
C ALA A 523 10.06 13.27 -28.95
N ARG A 524 11.34 13.00 -28.71
CA ARG A 524 11.79 11.92 -27.83
C ARG A 524 12.87 12.46 -26.91
N GLY A 525 12.78 12.13 -25.62
CA GLY A 525 13.77 12.53 -24.63
C GLY A 525 14.10 11.39 -23.69
N HIS A 526 15.32 11.44 -23.14
CA HIS A 526 15.76 10.65 -22.01
C HIS A 526 16.18 11.63 -20.92
N TYR A 527 15.67 11.43 -19.71
CA TYR A 527 15.83 12.36 -18.61
C TYR A 527 16.23 11.60 -17.34
N GLU A 528 17.33 12.04 -16.73
CA GLU A 528 17.73 11.63 -15.40
C GLU A 528 17.40 12.77 -14.43
N ALA A 529 16.72 12.46 -13.32
CA ALA A 529 16.40 13.48 -12.33
C ALA A 529 17.67 13.93 -11.60
N ALA A 530 18.01 15.21 -11.70
CA ALA A 530 19.13 15.82 -10.98
C ALA A 530 18.97 15.78 -9.45
N SER A 531 17.72 15.75 -8.98
CA SER A 531 17.37 15.54 -7.58
C SER A 531 16.00 14.90 -7.50
N ALA A 532 15.91 13.79 -6.76
CA ALA A 532 14.69 13.03 -6.59
C ALA A 532 14.65 12.34 -5.21
N THR A 533 13.45 12.10 -4.67
CA THR A 533 13.29 11.33 -3.42
C THR A 533 13.59 9.85 -3.66
N ALA A 534 13.08 9.30 -4.76
CA ALA A 534 13.52 8.03 -5.31
C ALA A 534 14.22 8.31 -6.64
N GLU A 535 15.50 7.94 -6.75
CA GLU A 535 16.26 8.05 -8.00
C GLU A 535 15.49 7.36 -9.13
N ALA A 536 15.26 8.11 -10.21
CA ALA A 536 14.50 7.67 -11.36
C ALA A 536 15.04 8.33 -12.63
N GLU A 537 15.01 7.55 -13.70
CA GLU A 537 15.18 7.98 -15.08
C GLU A 537 13.88 7.74 -15.83
N TYR A 538 13.61 8.53 -16.86
CA TYR A 538 12.45 8.31 -17.70
C TYR A 538 12.72 8.65 -19.16
N ASP A 539 12.20 7.80 -20.04
CA ASP A 539 12.12 8.04 -21.48
C ASP A 539 10.74 8.61 -21.81
N GLU A 540 10.71 9.65 -22.65
CA GLU A 540 9.48 10.33 -23.03
C GLU A 540 9.35 10.35 -24.55
N THR A 541 8.16 10.02 -25.07
CA THR A 541 7.84 10.15 -26.50
C THR A 541 6.55 10.94 -26.68
N LEU A 542 6.63 12.07 -27.38
CA LEU A 542 5.52 12.97 -27.66
C LEU A 542 5.16 12.94 -29.15
N TRP A 543 3.86 12.98 -29.43
CA TRP A 543 3.33 13.47 -30.70
C TRP A 543 2.23 14.51 -30.44
N ARG A 544 2.22 15.60 -31.22
CA ARG A 544 1.23 16.67 -31.10
C ARG A 544 0.83 17.24 -32.45
N LEU A 545 -0.46 17.48 -32.62
CA LEU A 545 -1.06 18.21 -33.73
C LEU A 545 -1.64 19.53 -33.20
N GLN A 546 -1.35 20.63 -33.90
CA GLN A 546 -1.87 21.95 -33.60
C GLN A 546 -2.39 22.60 -34.89
N ALA A 547 -3.51 23.31 -34.80
CA ALA A 547 -4.06 24.09 -35.90
C ALA A 547 -4.48 25.46 -35.39
N GLY A 548 -4.30 26.50 -36.20
CA GLY A 548 -4.63 27.86 -35.81
C GLY A 548 -4.94 28.79 -36.96
N ILE A 549 -5.46 29.95 -36.58
CA ILE A 549 -5.84 31.05 -37.45
C ILE A 549 -5.25 32.33 -36.89
N ASP A 550 -4.55 33.08 -37.75
CA ASP A 550 -3.96 34.35 -37.41
C ASP A 550 -4.57 35.48 -38.26
N GLY A 551 -4.76 36.65 -37.65
CA GLY A 551 -5.30 37.82 -38.31
C GLY A 551 -4.69 39.14 -37.82
N LEU A 552 -4.57 40.09 -38.74
CA LEU A 552 -4.14 41.45 -38.44
C LEU A 552 -5.16 42.19 -37.56
N LEU A 553 -4.72 42.67 -36.40
CA LEU A 553 -5.52 43.53 -35.53
C LEU A 553 -5.25 45.01 -35.74
N HIS A 554 -3.98 45.37 -35.96
CA HIS A 554 -3.58 46.76 -36.10
C HIS A 554 -2.34 46.89 -36.99
N GLU A 555 -2.29 47.97 -37.77
CA GLU A 555 -1.15 48.32 -38.63
C GLU A 555 -0.82 49.80 -38.48
N SER A 556 0.47 50.09 -38.45
CA SER A 556 1.03 51.44 -38.43
C SER A 556 2.37 51.46 -39.18
N ASP A 557 2.91 52.66 -39.43
CA ASP A 557 4.25 52.83 -40.03
C ASP A 557 5.37 52.17 -39.20
N LYS A 558 5.12 51.90 -37.91
CA LYS A 558 6.09 51.28 -37.01
C LYS A 558 6.04 49.76 -36.99
N GLY A 559 4.93 49.15 -37.42
CA GLY A 559 4.74 47.71 -37.27
C GLY A 559 3.29 47.23 -37.37
N ARG A 560 3.12 45.91 -37.22
CA ARG A 560 1.85 45.19 -37.33
C ARG A 560 1.60 44.33 -36.08
N LEU A 561 0.37 44.38 -35.58
CA LEU A 561 -0.12 43.53 -34.50
C LEU A 561 -0.99 42.41 -35.08
N ILE A 562 -0.63 41.16 -34.80
CA ILE A 562 -1.34 39.97 -35.24
C ILE A 562 -1.84 39.23 -34.01
N ALA A 563 -3.10 38.82 -34.01
CA ALA A 563 -3.61 37.88 -33.01
C ALA A 563 -3.92 36.54 -33.66
N GLY A 564 -3.77 35.47 -32.89
CA GLY A 564 -4.08 34.12 -33.33
C GLY A 564 -4.88 33.34 -32.30
N LEU A 565 -5.69 32.41 -32.79
CA LEU A 565 -6.37 31.38 -32.00
C LEU A 565 -5.95 30.01 -32.52
N SER A 566 -5.73 29.06 -31.61
CA SER A 566 -5.33 27.71 -31.96
C SER A 566 -6.05 26.65 -31.13
N VAL A 567 -6.11 25.45 -31.67
CA VAL A 567 -6.50 24.21 -30.98
C VAL A 567 -5.37 23.20 -31.10
N HIS A 568 -5.24 22.30 -30.13
CA HIS A 568 -4.26 21.22 -30.16
C HIS A 568 -4.79 19.92 -29.60
N TYR A 569 -4.19 18.82 -30.05
CA TYR A 569 -4.32 17.48 -29.51
C TYR A 569 -2.95 16.81 -29.51
N GLY A 570 -2.60 16.09 -28.45
CA GLY A 570 -1.33 15.38 -28.36
C GLY A 570 -1.41 14.18 -27.42
N GLN A 571 -0.42 13.31 -27.58
CA GLN A 571 -0.20 12.13 -26.74
C GLN A 571 1.26 12.09 -26.32
N VAL A 572 1.49 11.70 -25.08
CA VAL A 572 2.81 11.47 -24.50
C VAL A 572 2.81 10.13 -23.78
N ASN A 573 3.86 9.36 -24.01
CA ASN A 573 4.14 8.13 -23.29
C ASN A 573 5.45 8.32 -22.52
N GLY A 574 5.45 7.93 -21.25
CA GLY A 574 6.58 8.00 -20.34
C GLY A 574 6.90 6.63 -19.77
N ASP A 575 8.09 6.10 -20.07
CA ASP A 575 8.64 4.88 -19.48
C ASP A 575 9.52 5.27 -18.29
N ILE A 576 9.20 4.83 -17.07
CA ILE A 576 9.92 5.18 -15.84
C ILE A 576 10.73 3.99 -15.35
N ALA A 577 12.01 4.23 -15.05
CA ALA A 577 12.90 3.25 -14.47
C ALA A 577 13.56 3.76 -13.18
N SER A 578 13.58 2.90 -12.15
CA SER A 578 14.20 3.15 -10.86
C SER A 578 14.67 1.83 -10.25
N ALA A 579 15.64 1.88 -9.35
CA ALA A 579 16.01 0.72 -8.53
C ALA A 579 14.83 0.19 -7.69
N SER A 580 13.84 1.03 -7.40
CA SER A 580 12.64 0.63 -6.64
C SER A 580 11.57 -0.02 -7.53
N GLY A 581 11.57 0.23 -8.84
CA GLY A 581 10.55 -0.30 -9.75
C GLY A 581 10.51 0.36 -11.12
N LEU A 582 9.74 -0.26 -12.00
CA LEU A 582 9.44 0.19 -13.36
C LEU A 582 7.95 0.52 -13.47
N GLY A 583 7.63 1.49 -14.32
CA GLY A 583 6.24 1.83 -14.65
C GLY A 583 6.11 2.60 -15.95
N GLU A 584 4.86 2.83 -16.33
CA GLU A 584 4.50 3.47 -17.59
C GLU A 584 3.36 4.45 -17.34
N ILE A 585 3.42 5.58 -18.04
CA ILE A 585 2.41 6.64 -18.02
C ILE A 585 2.04 6.98 -19.44
N ASP A 586 0.79 6.73 -19.80
CA ASP A 586 0.21 7.14 -21.07
C ASP A 586 -0.72 8.31 -20.82
N ALA A 587 -0.44 9.45 -21.43
CA ALA A 587 -1.26 10.63 -21.28
C ALA A 587 -1.63 11.25 -22.62
N GLN A 588 -2.84 11.78 -22.67
CA GLN A 588 -3.33 12.55 -23.80
C GLN A 588 -3.85 13.90 -23.34
N GLY A 589 -3.74 14.89 -24.22
CA GLY A 589 -4.20 16.23 -23.93
C GLY A 589 -4.82 16.89 -25.15
N TYR A 590 -5.89 17.63 -24.94
CA TYR A 590 -6.46 18.55 -25.94
C TYR A 590 -6.65 19.92 -25.33
N GLY A 591 -6.61 20.95 -26.15
CA GLY A 591 -6.68 22.30 -25.61
C GLY A 591 -6.87 23.39 -26.63
N VAL A 592 -6.90 24.61 -26.10
CA VAL A 592 -7.05 25.85 -26.85
C VAL A 592 -5.93 26.81 -26.49
N GLY A 593 -5.52 27.61 -27.46
CA GLY A 593 -4.46 28.60 -27.30
C GLY A 593 -4.79 29.91 -27.97
N GLY A 594 -4.16 30.98 -27.47
CA GLY A 594 -4.20 32.32 -28.02
C GLY A 594 -2.80 32.88 -28.15
N SER A 595 -2.58 33.71 -29.17
CA SER A 595 -1.32 34.42 -29.37
C SER A 595 -1.55 35.87 -29.74
N LEU A 596 -0.59 36.72 -29.39
CA LEU A 596 -0.54 38.12 -29.76
C LEU A 596 0.90 38.51 -30.11
N THR A 597 1.14 38.82 -31.37
CA THR A 597 2.47 39.10 -31.90
C THR A 597 2.55 40.50 -32.48
N TRP A 598 3.47 41.32 -31.99
CA TRP A 598 3.85 42.59 -32.61
C TRP A 598 5.11 42.41 -33.43
N TYR A 599 5.04 42.74 -34.71
CA TYR A 599 6.17 42.79 -35.62
C TYR A 599 6.52 44.24 -35.95
N GLY A 600 7.70 44.69 -35.56
CA GLY A 600 8.24 46.00 -35.94
C GLY A 600 8.84 45.97 -37.34
N MET A 601 8.70 47.09 -38.07
CA MET A 601 9.32 47.25 -39.39
C MET A 601 10.86 47.30 -39.33
N ASN A 602 11.45 47.39 -38.13
CA ASN A 602 12.89 47.42 -37.88
C ASN A 602 13.49 46.04 -37.56
N GLY A 603 12.72 44.95 -37.64
CA GLY A 603 13.18 43.60 -37.29
C GLY A 603 12.96 43.20 -35.83
N PHE A 604 12.51 44.11 -34.96
CA PHE A 604 12.08 43.76 -33.61
C PHE A 604 10.76 43.01 -33.62
N TYR A 605 10.59 42.04 -32.73
CA TYR A 605 9.29 41.43 -32.46
C TYR A 605 9.10 41.10 -31.00
N VAL A 606 7.84 41.03 -30.58
CA VAL A 606 7.41 40.43 -29.32
C VAL A 606 6.17 39.56 -29.57
N ASP A 607 6.17 38.37 -29.01
CA ASP A 607 5.14 37.34 -29.12
C ASP A 607 4.70 36.95 -27.72
N ALA A 608 3.40 37.05 -27.44
CA ALA A 608 2.80 36.55 -26.21
C ALA A 608 1.89 35.38 -26.56
N GLN A 609 1.94 34.31 -25.76
CA GLN A 609 1.12 33.12 -25.95
C GLN A 609 0.49 32.69 -24.62
N ALA A 610 -0.70 32.11 -24.72
CA ALA A 610 -1.40 31.48 -23.61
C ALA A 610 -2.10 30.21 -24.11
N GLN A 611 -2.03 29.12 -23.35
CA GLN A 611 -2.78 27.90 -23.66
C GLN A 611 -3.36 27.24 -22.41
N VAL A 612 -4.46 26.52 -22.60
CA VAL A 612 -5.09 25.65 -21.60
C VAL A 612 -5.31 24.28 -22.23
N SER A 613 -4.94 23.23 -21.52
CA SER A 613 -5.04 21.82 -21.93
C SER A 613 -5.82 21.04 -20.88
N TRP A 614 -6.79 20.25 -21.31
CA TRP A 614 -7.39 19.17 -20.51
C TRP A 614 -6.60 17.90 -20.76
N LEU A 615 -6.25 17.21 -19.67
CA LEU A 615 -5.36 16.06 -19.65
C LEU A 615 -6.13 14.84 -19.14
N ASN A 616 -5.76 13.67 -19.62
CA ASN A 616 -6.25 12.39 -19.15
C ASN A 616 -5.11 11.37 -19.23
N SER A 617 -4.91 10.56 -18.19
CA SER A 617 -3.75 9.67 -18.09
C SER A 617 -4.06 8.30 -17.52
N ASP A 618 -3.45 7.28 -18.09
CA ASP A 618 -3.42 5.92 -17.57
C ASP A 618 -2.03 5.68 -16.95
N ILE A 619 -2.01 5.20 -15.72
CA ILE A 619 -0.79 5.07 -14.90
C ILE A 619 -0.66 3.63 -14.46
N SER A 620 0.48 2.98 -14.74
CA SER A 620 0.70 1.58 -14.40
C SER A 620 2.07 1.29 -13.80
N SER A 621 2.16 0.25 -12.97
CA SER A 621 3.42 -0.31 -12.48
C SER A 621 3.70 -1.64 -13.15
N THR A 622 4.75 -1.67 -13.96
CA THR A 622 5.25 -2.90 -14.62
C THR A 622 5.80 -3.88 -13.60
N THR A 623 6.48 -3.40 -12.55
CA THR A 623 7.01 -4.25 -11.47
C THR A 623 5.91 -4.97 -10.70
N LEU A 624 4.77 -4.31 -10.47
CA LEU A 624 3.63 -4.91 -9.76
C LEU A 624 2.65 -5.61 -10.71
N GLY A 625 2.76 -5.38 -12.03
CA GLY A 625 1.85 -5.93 -13.03
C GLY A 625 0.41 -5.43 -12.88
N THR A 626 0.23 -4.18 -12.43
CA THR A 626 -1.09 -3.59 -12.16
C THR A 626 -1.20 -2.16 -12.66
N VAL A 627 -2.43 -1.78 -13.03
CA VAL A 627 -2.83 -0.39 -13.24
C VAL A 627 -2.96 0.27 -11.87
N LEU A 628 -2.40 1.47 -11.72
CA LEU A 628 -2.42 2.29 -10.51
C LEU A 628 -3.56 3.32 -10.56
N ALA A 629 -3.79 3.92 -11.73
CA ALA A 629 -4.92 4.78 -12.03
C ALA A 629 -5.30 4.62 -13.51
N ASP A 630 -6.60 4.63 -13.80
CA ASP A 630 -7.16 4.52 -15.15
C ASP A 630 -7.98 5.78 -15.44
N GLY A 631 -7.63 6.50 -16.50
CA GLY A 631 -8.29 7.74 -16.89
C GLY A 631 -8.19 8.88 -15.86
N ASN A 632 -7.04 9.08 -15.24
CA ASN A 632 -6.82 10.18 -14.30
C ASN A 632 -6.88 11.54 -15.03
N ASP A 633 -7.85 12.37 -14.67
CA ASP A 633 -8.07 13.66 -15.31
C ASP A 633 -7.12 14.75 -14.77
N GLY A 634 -6.87 15.79 -15.57
CA GLY A 634 -6.09 16.93 -15.15
C GLY A 634 -6.29 18.17 -16.02
N LEU A 635 -5.76 19.29 -15.54
CA LEU A 635 -5.75 20.58 -16.21
C LEU A 635 -4.33 21.14 -16.23
N GLY A 636 -3.91 21.60 -17.40
CA GLY A 636 -2.64 22.28 -17.58
C GLY A 636 -2.82 23.63 -18.25
N TYR A 637 -2.00 24.61 -17.89
CA TYR A 637 -1.96 25.89 -18.60
C TYR A 637 -0.54 26.44 -18.68
N ALA A 638 -0.28 27.21 -19.73
CA ALA A 638 0.99 27.87 -19.92
C ALA A 638 0.83 29.29 -20.46
N LEU A 639 1.70 30.18 -20.01
CA LEU A 639 1.80 31.58 -20.38
C LEU A 639 3.24 31.87 -20.80
N GLY A 640 3.42 32.45 -21.99
CA GLY A 640 4.74 32.69 -22.55
C GLY A 640 4.88 34.06 -23.15
N ILE A 641 6.08 34.62 -23.05
CA ILE A 641 6.48 35.81 -23.80
C ILE A 641 7.84 35.57 -24.46
N GLU A 642 7.95 35.84 -25.75
CA GLU A 642 9.17 35.80 -26.54
C GLU A 642 9.42 37.17 -27.16
N ALA A 643 10.67 37.63 -27.16
CA ALA A 643 11.09 38.82 -27.88
C ALA A 643 12.40 38.57 -28.61
N GLY A 644 12.57 39.20 -29.76
CA GLY A 644 13.81 39.11 -30.53
C GLY A 644 13.99 40.27 -31.50
N TYR A 645 15.18 40.35 -32.06
CA TYR A 645 15.54 41.43 -33.00
C TYR A 645 16.37 40.89 -34.15
N LYS A 646 15.85 40.95 -35.37
CA LYS A 646 16.54 40.48 -36.58
C LYS A 646 17.51 41.56 -37.11
N PHE A 647 18.80 41.34 -36.94
CA PHE A 647 19.86 42.18 -37.47
C PHE A 647 20.28 41.70 -38.86
N ALA A 648 20.05 42.51 -39.90
CA ALA A 648 20.57 42.21 -41.23
C ALA A 648 22.10 42.42 -41.27
N LEU A 649 22.85 41.37 -41.64
CA LEU A 649 24.30 41.44 -41.85
C LEU A 649 24.62 41.84 -43.29
N ASN A 650 23.83 41.35 -44.24
CA ASN A 650 23.86 41.74 -45.66
C ASN A 650 22.47 41.47 -46.28
N GLU A 651 22.38 41.44 -47.62
CA GLU A 651 21.12 41.22 -48.34
C GLU A 651 20.51 39.83 -48.15
N THR A 652 21.30 38.84 -47.72
CA THR A 652 20.88 37.43 -47.62
C THR A 652 21.05 36.85 -46.21
N TRP A 653 21.94 37.40 -45.40
CA TRP A 653 22.23 36.91 -44.05
C TRP A 653 21.71 37.85 -42.97
N SER A 654 21.15 37.26 -41.92
CA SER A 654 20.75 37.96 -40.70
C SER A 654 21.08 37.17 -39.44
N LEU A 655 21.15 37.88 -38.32
CA LEU A 655 21.38 37.34 -36.99
C LEU A 655 20.23 37.77 -36.08
N THR A 656 19.61 36.82 -35.37
CA THR A 656 18.46 37.09 -34.51
C THR A 656 18.74 36.59 -33.09
N PRO A 657 19.21 37.45 -32.17
CA PRO A 657 19.09 37.19 -30.75
C PRO A 657 17.61 37.21 -30.34
N GLN A 658 17.23 36.25 -29.50
CA GLN A 658 15.89 36.12 -28.97
C GLN A 658 15.90 35.56 -27.56
N ALA A 659 14.89 35.94 -26.78
CA ALA A 659 14.70 35.46 -25.42
C ALA A 659 13.23 35.16 -25.19
N GLN A 660 12.95 34.09 -24.45
CA GLN A 660 11.60 33.65 -24.11
C GLN A 660 11.53 33.31 -22.63
N LEU A 661 10.39 33.60 -22.00
CA LEU A 661 10.05 33.18 -20.65
C LEU A 661 8.69 32.51 -20.69
N VAL A 662 8.60 31.29 -20.15
CA VAL A 662 7.37 30.49 -20.09
C VAL A 662 7.12 30.10 -18.64
N TYR A 663 5.91 30.40 -18.16
CA TYR A 663 5.37 29.85 -16.93
C TYR A 663 4.31 28.80 -17.28
N SER A 664 4.37 27.63 -16.68
CA SER A 664 3.36 26.60 -16.82
C SER A 664 2.98 26.00 -15.47
N ARG A 665 1.76 25.49 -15.38
CA ARG A 665 1.26 24.72 -14.24
C ARG A 665 0.45 23.54 -14.72
N ILE A 666 0.60 22.42 -14.02
CA ILE A 666 -0.19 21.20 -14.16
C ILE A 666 -0.87 20.92 -12.83
N ASP A 667 -2.10 20.45 -12.92
CA ASP A 667 -2.91 20.00 -11.79
C ASP A 667 -3.66 18.73 -12.25
N PHE A 668 -3.49 17.62 -11.54
CA PHE A 668 -4.22 16.38 -11.84
C PHE A 668 -5.10 16.01 -10.65
N ASP A 669 -6.18 15.28 -10.90
CA ASP A 669 -7.11 14.88 -9.86
C ASP A 669 -6.46 13.89 -8.88
N ASP A 670 -6.76 14.06 -7.59
CA ASP A 670 -6.30 13.13 -6.55
C ASP A 670 -6.92 11.74 -6.79
N PHE A 671 -6.09 10.69 -6.71
CA PHE A 671 -6.56 9.31 -6.88
C PHE A 671 -6.11 8.40 -5.72
N THR A 672 -6.75 7.24 -5.58
CA THR A 672 -6.35 6.19 -4.62
C THR A 672 -5.96 4.95 -5.39
N ASP A 673 -4.75 4.46 -5.15
CA ASP A 673 -4.23 3.29 -5.86
C ASP A 673 -4.82 1.96 -5.33
N PRO A 674 -4.60 0.82 -6.01
CA PRO A 674 -5.12 -0.48 -5.58
C PRO A 674 -4.64 -0.96 -4.20
N PHE A 675 -3.58 -0.35 -3.66
CA PHE A 675 -3.01 -0.66 -2.35
C PHE A 675 -3.50 0.30 -1.26
N GLY A 676 -4.39 1.24 -1.60
CA GLY A 676 -5.04 2.16 -0.68
C GLY A 676 -4.27 3.46 -0.42
N ALA A 677 -3.19 3.73 -1.15
CA ALA A 677 -2.44 4.98 -1.01
C ALA A 677 -3.13 6.10 -1.81
N THR A 678 -3.38 7.24 -1.16
CA THR A 678 -3.88 8.45 -1.83
C THR A 678 -2.73 9.23 -2.47
N VAL A 679 -2.88 9.65 -3.71
CA VAL A 679 -1.85 10.39 -4.47
C VAL A 679 -2.41 11.75 -4.88
N ALA A 680 -1.65 12.81 -4.63
CA ALA A 680 -2.07 14.19 -4.89
C ALA A 680 -0.89 15.08 -5.33
N LEU A 681 -1.09 15.93 -6.34
CA LEU A 681 -0.10 16.92 -6.74
C LEU A 681 -0.10 18.11 -5.77
N ARG A 682 1.06 18.48 -5.24
CA ARG A 682 1.22 19.65 -4.36
C ARG A 682 1.79 20.84 -5.12
N ASP A 683 2.91 20.61 -5.82
CA ASP A 683 3.60 21.62 -6.62
C ASP A 683 3.71 21.14 -8.07
N GLY A 684 3.05 21.85 -8.97
CA GLY A 684 2.94 21.55 -10.40
C GLY A 684 3.49 22.64 -11.32
N ASP A 685 4.26 23.59 -10.78
CA ASP A 685 4.67 24.82 -11.47
C ASP A 685 6.07 24.71 -12.11
N SER A 686 6.24 25.33 -13.28
CA SER A 686 7.54 25.49 -13.96
C SER A 686 7.70 26.94 -14.46
N LEU A 687 8.93 27.48 -14.37
CA LEU A 687 9.29 28.79 -14.93
C LEU A 687 10.59 28.65 -15.72
N ARG A 688 10.45 28.54 -17.04
CA ARG A 688 11.58 28.29 -17.95
C ARG A 688 11.92 29.54 -18.75
N ALA A 689 13.18 29.96 -18.70
CA ALA A 689 13.73 30.91 -19.65
C ALA A 689 14.50 30.22 -20.77
N ARG A 690 14.50 30.84 -21.93
CA ARG A 690 15.31 30.47 -23.10
C ARG A 690 15.98 31.72 -23.64
N VAL A 691 17.28 31.63 -23.94
CA VAL A 691 18.01 32.65 -24.70
C VAL A 691 18.61 31.97 -25.92
N GLY A 692 18.34 32.50 -27.10
CA GLY A 692 18.75 31.93 -28.38
C GLY A 692 19.41 32.92 -29.31
N LEU A 693 20.26 32.41 -30.19
CA LEU A 693 20.88 33.16 -31.28
C LEU A 693 20.75 32.39 -32.59
N ALA A 694 19.98 32.92 -33.53
CA ALA A 694 19.79 32.32 -34.85
C ALA A 694 20.61 33.05 -35.92
N ALA A 695 21.24 32.29 -36.82
CA ALA A 695 21.82 32.79 -38.05
C ALA A 695 20.96 32.32 -39.22
N GLU A 696 20.40 33.25 -39.99
CA GLU A 696 19.39 32.97 -41.01
C GLU A 696 19.85 33.45 -42.39
N TYR A 697 19.70 32.57 -43.37
CA TYR A 697 19.95 32.80 -44.79
C TYR A 697 18.62 32.86 -45.56
N GLU A 698 18.35 33.99 -46.19
CA GLU A 698 17.15 34.22 -47.01
C GLU A 698 17.51 34.30 -48.49
N THR A 699 16.69 33.64 -49.32
CA THR A 699 16.77 33.70 -50.78
C THR A 699 15.39 33.79 -51.41
N ARG A 700 15.32 34.28 -52.64
CA ARG A 700 14.08 34.51 -53.37
C ARG A 700 14.29 34.40 -54.87
N TRP A 701 13.27 33.91 -55.58
CA TRP A 701 13.31 33.72 -57.01
C TRP A 701 11.92 33.80 -57.62
N THR A 702 11.85 34.05 -58.92
CA THR A 702 10.62 33.90 -59.69
C THR A 702 10.52 32.45 -60.16
N ALA A 703 9.45 31.77 -59.78
CA ALA A 703 9.20 30.40 -60.20
C ALA A 703 8.83 30.33 -61.70
N ALA A 704 8.89 29.14 -62.30
CA ALA A 704 8.61 28.93 -63.73
C ALA A 704 7.19 29.37 -64.15
N ASN A 705 6.25 29.44 -63.21
CA ASN A 705 4.88 29.93 -63.40
C ASN A 705 4.74 31.46 -63.28
N GLY A 706 5.85 32.20 -63.13
CA GLY A 706 5.87 33.66 -62.99
C GLY A 706 5.59 34.19 -61.58
N THR A 707 5.28 33.33 -60.61
CA THR A 707 4.98 33.73 -59.23
C THR A 707 6.24 33.86 -58.38
N LYS A 708 6.17 34.69 -57.33
CA LYS A 708 7.25 34.86 -56.35
C LYS A 708 7.35 33.64 -55.43
N SER A 709 8.58 33.19 -55.20
CA SER A 709 8.95 32.17 -54.21
C SER A 709 10.12 32.66 -53.37
N ARG A 710 10.15 32.27 -52.09
CA ARG A 710 11.21 32.65 -51.15
C ARG A 710 11.46 31.54 -50.14
N ALA A 711 12.71 31.42 -49.71
CA ALA A 711 13.15 30.43 -48.73
C ALA A 711 14.01 31.10 -47.64
N SER A 712 13.83 30.65 -46.41
CA SER A 712 14.62 30.99 -45.23
C SER A 712 15.18 29.69 -44.66
N LEU A 713 16.48 29.64 -44.39
CA LEU A 713 17.16 28.53 -43.71
C LEU A 713 17.95 29.12 -42.54
N TYR A 714 17.78 28.59 -41.34
CA TYR A 714 18.48 29.07 -40.16
C TYR A 714 19.08 27.93 -39.34
N GLY A 715 20.20 28.24 -38.69
CA GLY A 715 20.73 27.48 -37.57
C GLY A 715 20.57 28.29 -36.29
N ILE A 716 20.28 27.63 -35.17
CA ILE A 716 20.07 28.29 -33.89
C ILE A 716 20.79 27.57 -32.76
N ALA A 717 21.39 28.33 -31.85
CA ALA A 717 21.87 27.86 -30.56
C ALA A 717 21.01 28.45 -29.44
N ASN A 718 20.67 27.64 -28.44
CA ASN A 718 19.79 27.98 -27.34
C ASN A 718 20.42 27.59 -25.99
N LEU A 719 20.16 28.41 -24.98
CA LEU A 719 20.37 28.11 -23.58
C LEU A 719 19.03 28.18 -22.85
N TYR A 720 18.69 27.14 -22.11
CA TYR A 720 17.46 27.05 -21.32
C TYR A 720 17.81 27.01 -19.83
N HIS A 721 16.97 27.65 -19.00
CA HIS A 721 17.11 27.63 -17.56
C HIS A 721 15.74 27.48 -16.88
N GLU A 722 15.59 26.47 -16.02
CA GLU A 722 14.44 26.29 -15.12
C GLU A 722 14.72 26.96 -13.77
N PHE A 723 13.84 27.88 -13.35
CA PHE A 723 14.00 28.67 -12.13
C PHE A 723 13.33 28.07 -10.89
N LEU A 724 12.35 27.16 -11.03
CA LEU A 724 11.60 26.60 -9.90
C LEU A 724 12.16 25.26 -9.41
N ASP A 725 11.72 24.81 -8.24
CA ASP A 725 12.33 23.69 -7.50
C ASP A 725 11.87 22.29 -7.93
N GLY A 726 11.17 22.19 -9.06
CA GLY A 726 10.62 20.94 -9.59
C GLY A 726 9.23 20.66 -9.05
N TYR A 727 8.88 19.38 -9.00
CA TYR A 727 7.53 18.90 -8.70
C TYR A 727 7.48 18.23 -7.35
N ARG A 728 6.31 18.28 -6.70
CA ARG A 728 6.07 17.61 -5.43
C ARG A 728 4.74 16.88 -5.42
N VAL A 729 4.79 15.60 -5.10
CA VAL A 729 3.62 14.72 -5.05
C VAL A 729 3.48 14.16 -3.64
N ALA A 730 2.29 14.24 -3.07
CA ALA A 730 1.95 13.59 -1.81
C ALA A 730 1.49 12.15 -2.09
N ILE A 731 1.98 11.19 -1.31
CA ILE A 731 1.63 9.77 -1.37
C ILE A 731 1.32 9.32 0.06
N ALA A 732 0.06 9.01 0.32
CA ALA A 732 -0.48 8.83 1.66
C ALA A 732 -0.08 10.01 2.58
N ASP A 733 0.63 9.76 3.68
CA ASP A 733 1.08 10.81 4.62
C ASP A 733 2.48 11.38 4.28
N GLY A 734 3.14 10.87 3.24
CA GLY A 734 4.48 11.29 2.81
C GLY A 734 4.46 12.20 1.58
N GLU A 735 5.60 12.85 1.30
CA GLU A 735 5.80 13.68 0.10
C GLU A 735 7.08 13.26 -0.61
N VAL A 736 7.03 13.27 -1.95
CA VAL A 736 8.17 13.01 -2.83
C VAL A 736 8.38 14.19 -3.76
N THR A 737 9.63 14.46 -4.09
CA THR A 737 10.04 15.58 -4.94
C THR A 737 10.88 15.09 -6.09
N SER A 738 10.79 15.73 -7.26
CA SER A 738 11.68 15.45 -8.38
C SER A 738 11.90 16.65 -9.28
N ARG A 739 13.14 16.79 -9.75
CA ARG A 739 13.62 17.93 -10.55
C ARG A 739 14.71 17.47 -11.52
N ASN A 740 14.58 17.86 -12.79
CA ASN A 740 15.63 17.68 -13.80
C ASN A 740 16.71 18.77 -13.70
N ASP A 741 17.83 18.59 -14.40
CA ASP A 741 18.86 19.62 -14.48
C ASP A 741 18.29 20.96 -14.96
N ARG A 742 18.76 22.06 -14.35
CA ARG A 742 18.18 23.38 -14.63
C ARG A 742 18.68 23.95 -15.94
N LEU A 743 19.97 23.75 -16.23
CA LEU A 743 20.66 24.40 -17.33
C LEU A 743 20.83 23.44 -18.51
N TRP A 744 20.18 23.76 -19.64
CA TRP A 744 20.26 22.96 -20.85
C TRP A 744 20.78 23.79 -22.02
N GLY A 745 21.57 23.14 -22.89
CA GLY A 745 22.04 23.70 -24.15
C GLY A 745 21.35 22.97 -25.30
N GLY A 746 20.95 23.71 -26.33
CA GLY A 746 20.34 23.11 -27.51
C GLY A 746 20.79 23.75 -28.81
N ILE A 747 20.81 22.96 -29.87
CA ILE A 747 21.05 23.42 -31.24
C ILE A 747 19.91 22.98 -32.14
N GLY A 748 19.59 23.78 -33.15
CA GLY A 748 18.54 23.46 -34.10
C GLY A 748 18.83 23.97 -35.49
N VAL A 749 18.18 23.35 -36.46
CA VAL A 749 18.18 23.78 -37.86
C VAL A 749 16.74 23.79 -38.32
N GLY A 750 16.32 24.92 -38.90
CA GLY A 750 14.95 25.08 -39.39
C GLY A 750 14.90 25.94 -40.63
N GLY A 751 13.72 26.01 -41.22
CA GLY A 751 13.53 26.79 -42.44
C GLY A 751 12.06 27.03 -42.77
N THR A 752 11.85 27.87 -43.78
CA THR A 752 10.52 28.22 -44.31
C THR A 752 10.64 28.36 -45.82
N LEU A 753 9.75 27.72 -46.57
CA LEU A 753 9.63 27.83 -48.02
C LEU A 753 8.24 28.35 -48.36
N ASN A 754 8.19 29.51 -49.00
CA ASN A 754 6.96 30.10 -49.52
C ASN A 754 6.89 29.98 -51.05
N TRP A 755 5.69 29.76 -51.59
CA TRP A 755 5.46 29.73 -53.03
C TRP A 755 4.10 30.31 -53.43
N ASN A 756 3.96 30.58 -54.73
CA ASN A 756 2.75 31.14 -55.34
C ASN A 756 2.38 32.50 -54.71
N ASP A 757 3.32 33.45 -54.77
CA ASP A 757 3.16 34.80 -54.21
C ASP A 757 2.90 34.80 -52.70
N ASP A 758 3.64 33.95 -51.98
CA ASP A 758 3.52 33.73 -50.53
C ASP A 758 2.16 33.22 -50.08
N ARG A 759 1.36 32.66 -51.00
CA ARG A 759 0.07 32.08 -50.65
C ARG A 759 0.22 30.84 -49.77
N PHE A 760 1.24 30.04 -50.04
CA PHE A 760 1.50 28.80 -49.32
C PHE A 760 2.90 28.81 -48.73
N SER A 761 3.03 28.24 -47.55
CA SER A 761 4.28 28.12 -46.82
C SER A 761 4.39 26.74 -46.19
N VAL A 762 5.59 26.16 -46.22
CA VAL A 762 5.97 25.00 -45.40
C VAL A 762 7.15 25.41 -44.54
N TYR A 763 7.11 25.07 -43.27
CA TYR A 763 8.16 25.40 -42.31
C TYR A 763 8.40 24.25 -41.36
N GLY A 764 9.57 24.24 -40.74
CA GLY A 764 9.90 23.23 -39.77
C GLY A 764 11.24 23.48 -39.12
N GLU A 765 11.45 22.79 -38.01
CA GLU A 765 12.69 22.84 -37.23
C GLU A 765 12.96 21.44 -36.67
N ALA A 766 14.22 21.01 -36.78
CA ALA A 766 14.76 19.88 -36.05
C ALA A 766 15.75 20.40 -35.00
N SER A 767 15.64 19.93 -33.77
CA SER A 767 16.47 20.38 -32.65
C SER A 767 16.93 19.22 -31.78
N VAL A 768 18.11 19.39 -31.19
CA VAL A 768 18.63 18.53 -30.13
C VAL A 768 19.01 19.39 -28.94
N ALA A 769 18.76 18.90 -27.73
CA ALA A 769 19.15 19.56 -26.50
C ALA A 769 19.70 18.55 -25.48
N THR A 770 20.58 19.01 -24.60
CA THR A 770 21.16 18.20 -23.52
C THR A 770 21.43 19.07 -22.30
N SER A 771 21.44 18.45 -21.12
CA SER A 771 21.90 19.10 -19.89
C SER A 771 23.34 19.60 -20.02
N LEU A 772 23.65 20.74 -19.42
CA LEU A 772 25.00 21.29 -19.32
C LEU A 772 25.64 21.07 -17.95
N GLU A 773 24.86 20.69 -16.94
CA GLU A 773 25.38 20.31 -15.62
C GLU A 773 25.90 18.86 -15.68
N HIS A 774 25.14 17.97 -16.31
CA HIS A 774 25.48 16.56 -16.54
C HIS A 774 25.37 16.24 -18.04
N PHE A 775 26.43 16.57 -18.77
CA PHE A 775 26.41 16.53 -20.24
C PHE A 775 26.28 15.10 -20.79
N GLY A 776 25.20 14.86 -21.54
CA GLY A 776 24.90 13.58 -22.18
C GLY A 776 23.93 12.71 -21.40
N ASP A 777 23.83 12.88 -20.09
CA ASP A 777 23.00 12.07 -19.19
C ASP A 777 21.51 12.34 -19.46
N SER A 778 21.13 13.62 -19.63
CA SER A 778 19.80 13.98 -20.14
C SER A 778 19.87 14.60 -21.53
N HIS A 779 19.03 14.13 -22.45
CA HIS A 779 19.00 14.62 -23.82
C HIS A 779 17.61 14.50 -24.46
N SER A 780 17.34 15.37 -25.45
CA SER A 780 16.10 15.32 -26.23
C SER A 780 16.34 15.64 -27.70
N VAL A 781 15.48 15.08 -28.54
CA VAL A 781 15.41 15.32 -29.98
C VAL A 781 13.96 15.67 -30.31
N ALA A 782 13.76 16.80 -30.99
CA ALA A 782 12.43 17.24 -31.41
C ALA A 782 12.42 17.66 -32.88
N GLY A 783 11.28 17.45 -33.52
CA GLY A 783 11.04 17.79 -34.91
C GLY A 783 9.65 18.40 -35.08
N THR A 784 9.57 19.48 -35.85
CA THR A 784 8.33 20.18 -36.15
C THR A 784 8.19 20.41 -37.63
N ILE A 785 6.99 20.24 -38.15
CA ILE A 785 6.65 20.55 -39.54
C ILE A 785 5.28 21.21 -39.53
N GLY A 786 5.16 22.34 -40.21
CA GLY A 786 3.90 23.04 -40.38
C GLY A 786 3.68 23.54 -41.79
N LEU A 787 2.41 23.75 -42.11
CA LEU A 787 1.97 24.42 -43.32
C LEU A 787 1.21 25.66 -42.94
N ARG A 788 1.34 26.72 -43.73
CA ARG A 788 0.58 27.96 -43.58
C ARG A 788 0.02 28.38 -44.93
N VAL A 789 -1.24 28.77 -44.93
CA VAL A 789 -1.95 29.29 -46.10
C VAL A 789 -2.47 30.68 -45.81
N LYS A 790 -2.03 31.64 -46.62
CA LYS A 790 -2.52 33.03 -46.61
C LYS A 790 -3.85 33.13 -47.36
N TRP A 791 -4.80 33.89 -46.83
CA TRP A 791 -6.03 34.31 -47.54
C TRP A 791 -6.22 35.82 -47.56
#